data_AF-A0A8B9REC3-F1
#
_entry.id   AF-A0A8B9REC3-F1
#
_cell.length_a   1.000
_cell.length_b   1.000
_cell.length_c   1.000
_cell.angle_alpha   90.00
_cell.angle_beta   90.00
_cell.angle_gamma   90.00
#
_symmetry.space_group_name_H-M   'P 1'
#
loop_
_entity.id
_entity.type
_entity.pdbx_description
1 polymer ?
#
loop_
_entity_poly.entity_id
_entity_poly.type
_entity_poly.pdbx_seq_one_letter_code
_entity_poly.pdbx_strand_id
1 'polypeptide(L)'
;FCFLPFLSFVRAEFNGTVLGDSQKLDVPLDDCVNFSFTCSFQCSETEHTLNDLAKEPVILTVTEVFPKEKKQKQDRTSVLGQAVLDLIPLLHGESRFSSTVTLHPVPESSTETSTQTGGPTLEVTVSVPELLLSDSQLSQSNLLSVTVETAYSVPDAWNPATLPPSIYTAALQIPLTAEKEQILLFSNGILKTGGERETAPRPKKWPLSPRLAPDAQPIPGVFIEREPTDFEDGDLTSTRALERSQCFLSTKKNVFFHIIVVFICVFFTNLNYCMYITYAEPVSVQAVREYQAQIESVASQVLDQYQQMFGAAFVPGAEPLDPATTEQRKSRIYGELNCSGKYFAFKEQMKYAVVRIVREKMLRTKAFTDPEQLQAFLSQLYVFLVDEMHAALNKTLSANGEEVQAQTLLDCCQLKHFAREAQLNEDYQLAAHYYQERLSQDQSPSHWFDYGAFHMLMADYLKAEECFQTAVAIHQEHVPSLLMCGILAEMSRRYRDAETFLERATSIEPSSVVAWTVFGLFYLAQENPIRAEMAFLKATKLQAALTRLPEVDSTQTQVEGGQGQEVGDSESLSNTPDETGEILLFICAELRLPLPLPNLCVCVCVCVCVCVCVYVLKMAQRALAQELLCPDGGPSSWYYLSLAHLQFLQGQYSSAEISLQEALTDHFQNPDAWALCGHLYYLMKDNKQAVKCYERTLDFVTDSSDPHPVYLRLASIYLQNREYEKAKSTYLRACRSSPSCRTWLGLGISCYRLGEMTEAEDALTEANILNNQNPEVWAYLALVCLQTGRKLEAEQSYKYTLQCKLSDEALLQEIRQLQERFGFGNPCFP
;
A
#
# COMPACT_ATOMS: atom_id res chain seq x y z
N PHE A 1 -20.59 19.80 77.60
CA PHE A 1 -21.77 19.03 77.15
C PHE A 1 -21.25 17.73 76.59
N CYS A 2 -21.78 16.61 77.06
CA CYS A 2 -21.31 15.25 76.80
C CYS A 2 -21.09 15.01 75.30
N PHE A 3 -19.88 14.61 74.91
CA PHE A 3 -19.61 14.08 73.57
C PHE A 3 -20.49 12.84 73.40
N LEU A 4 -21.53 12.95 72.57
CA LEU A 4 -22.28 11.78 72.14
C LEU A 4 -21.33 10.93 71.29
N PRO A 5 -21.17 9.63 71.57
CA PRO A 5 -20.40 8.76 70.71
C PRO A 5 -21.09 8.69 69.35
N PHE A 6 -20.37 9.03 68.29
CA PHE A 6 -20.86 8.88 66.92
C PHE A 6 -20.54 7.47 66.45
N LEU A 7 -21.55 6.77 65.95
CA LEU A 7 -21.41 5.43 65.43
C LEU A 7 -21.09 5.51 63.94
N SER A 8 -20.01 4.87 63.49
CA SER A 8 -19.68 4.77 62.06
C SER A 8 -19.85 3.35 61.56
N PHE A 9 -20.16 3.19 60.27
CA PHE A 9 -20.14 1.89 59.60
C PHE A 9 -19.69 2.06 58.15
N VAL A 10 -19.20 0.96 57.56
CA VAL A 10 -18.79 0.86 56.16
C VAL A 10 -19.86 0.11 55.39
N ARG A 11 -20.31 0.68 54.28
CA ARG A 11 -21.20 0.03 53.32
C ARG A 11 -20.43 -0.32 52.06
N ALA A 12 -20.54 -1.56 51.60
CA ALA A 12 -20.01 -2.00 50.31
C ALA A 12 -21.13 -2.07 49.27
N GLU A 13 -20.88 -1.51 48.09
CA GLU A 13 -21.81 -1.50 46.96
C GLU A 13 -21.09 -1.91 45.66
N PHE A 14 -21.78 -2.66 44.80
CA PHE A 14 -21.30 -3.05 43.48
C PHE A 14 -22.43 -2.96 42.46
N ASN A 15 -22.17 -2.33 41.31
CA ASN A 15 -23.15 -2.11 40.24
C ASN A 15 -24.51 -1.54 40.72
N GLY A 16 -24.50 -0.65 41.71
CA GLY A 16 -25.71 -0.05 42.31
C GLY A 16 -26.49 -0.96 43.27
N THR A 17 -25.98 -2.15 43.58
CA THR A 17 -26.53 -3.05 44.59
C THR A 17 -25.72 -2.96 45.89
N VAL A 18 -26.41 -2.93 47.03
CA VAL A 18 -25.77 -2.94 48.35
C VAL A 18 -25.38 -4.36 48.70
N LEU A 19 -24.07 -4.62 48.86
CA LEU A 19 -23.52 -5.94 49.19
C LEU A 19 -23.65 -6.24 50.68
N GLY A 20 -23.48 -5.23 51.53
CA GLY A 20 -23.61 -5.35 52.98
C GLY A 20 -23.07 -4.15 53.75
N ASP A 21 -23.46 -4.08 55.02
CA ASP A 21 -23.04 -3.06 55.99
C ASP A 21 -22.20 -3.71 57.10
N SER A 22 -21.15 -3.03 57.53
CA SER A 22 -20.40 -3.40 58.74
C SER A 22 -21.24 -3.18 60.01
N GLN A 23 -20.77 -3.70 61.13
CA GLN A 23 -21.31 -3.30 62.43
C GLN A 23 -21.08 -1.79 62.65
N LYS A 24 -22.03 -1.15 63.33
CA LYS A 24 -21.91 0.24 63.78
C LYS A 24 -20.95 0.26 64.98
N LEU A 25 -19.80 0.91 64.82
CA LEU A 25 -18.73 0.97 65.82
C LEU A 25 -18.53 2.40 66.32
N ASP A 26 -18.22 2.54 67.60
CA ASP A 26 -17.77 3.80 68.19
C ASP A 26 -16.32 4.07 67.74
N VAL A 27 -16.08 5.24 67.16
CA VAL A 27 -14.75 5.64 66.67
C VAL A 27 -14.04 6.50 67.71
N PRO A 28 -13.00 6.00 68.42
CA PRO A 28 -12.16 6.82 69.28
C PRO A 28 -11.31 7.80 68.45
N LEU A 29 -11.04 8.99 68.99
CA LEU A 29 -10.41 10.11 68.28
C LEU A 29 -8.97 9.86 67.77
N ASP A 30 -8.26 8.86 68.31
CA ASP A 30 -6.82 8.65 68.07
C ASP A 30 -6.43 7.20 67.67
N ASP A 31 -7.37 6.30 67.38
CA ASP A 31 -7.09 4.87 67.14
C ASP A 31 -7.65 4.35 65.80
N CYS A 32 -6.99 3.33 65.23
CA CYS A 32 -7.45 2.64 64.02
C CYS A 32 -8.71 1.81 64.31
N VAL A 33 -9.79 2.07 63.57
CA VAL A 33 -11.06 1.34 63.73
C VAL A 33 -11.14 0.17 62.77
N ASN A 34 -11.29 -1.04 63.32
CA ASN A 34 -11.44 -2.24 62.52
C ASN A 34 -12.92 -2.57 62.30
N PHE A 35 -13.44 -2.20 61.11
CA PHE A 35 -14.81 -2.48 60.69
C PHE A 35 -15.07 -3.93 60.27
N SER A 36 -14.12 -4.86 60.46
CA SER A 36 -14.10 -6.24 59.96
C SER A 36 -15.48 -6.83 59.65
N PHE A 37 -15.82 -6.87 58.36
CA PHE A 37 -17.01 -7.55 57.87
C PHE A 37 -16.72 -8.16 56.51
N THR A 38 -17.46 -9.21 56.17
CA THR A 38 -17.35 -9.92 54.90
C THR A 38 -18.69 -9.87 54.20
N CYS A 39 -18.68 -9.45 52.95
CA CYS A 39 -19.83 -9.52 52.05
C CYS A 39 -19.44 -10.27 50.77
N SER A 40 -20.41 -10.84 50.08
CA SER A 40 -20.19 -11.62 48.86
C SER A 40 -21.35 -11.40 47.90
N PHE A 41 -21.07 -11.36 46.61
CA PHE A 41 -22.07 -11.43 45.55
C PHE A 41 -21.74 -12.57 44.58
N GLN A 42 -22.75 -13.00 43.82
CA GLN A 42 -22.58 -14.04 42.82
C GLN A 42 -22.37 -13.42 41.43
N CYS A 43 -21.31 -13.82 40.75
CA CYS A 43 -21.07 -13.51 39.33
C CYS A 43 -21.82 -14.57 38.49
N SER A 44 -22.74 -14.13 37.62
CA SER A 44 -23.54 -15.01 36.75
C SER A 44 -23.63 -14.43 35.33
N GLU A 45 -24.15 -15.21 34.37
CA GLU A 45 -24.34 -14.73 33.00
C GLU A 45 -25.40 -13.61 32.88
N THR A 46 -26.29 -13.48 33.87
CA THR A 46 -27.42 -12.53 33.85
C THR A 46 -27.25 -11.36 34.82
N GLU A 47 -26.63 -11.58 35.96
CA GLU A 47 -26.36 -10.56 37.00
C GLU A 47 -24.88 -10.56 37.35
N HIS A 48 -24.28 -9.37 37.44
CA HIS A 48 -22.86 -9.18 37.75
C HIS A 48 -21.96 -9.97 36.80
N THR A 49 -22.12 -9.74 35.50
CA THR A 49 -21.38 -10.43 34.44
C THR A 49 -19.89 -10.11 34.49
N LEU A 50 -19.05 -10.92 33.84
CA LEU A 50 -17.61 -10.63 33.71
C LEU A 50 -17.33 -9.24 33.12
N ASN A 51 -18.20 -8.76 32.23
CA ASN A 51 -18.13 -7.40 31.68
C ASN A 51 -18.42 -6.33 32.73
N ASP A 52 -19.32 -6.60 33.68
CA ASP A 52 -19.61 -5.68 34.79
C ASP A 52 -18.41 -5.60 35.74
N LEU A 53 -17.73 -6.72 36.02
CA LEU A 53 -16.51 -6.74 36.83
C LEU A 53 -15.35 -5.96 36.17
N ALA A 54 -15.27 -5.97 34.85
CA ALA A 54 -14.24 -5.23 34.10
C ALA A 54 -14.50 -3.72 34.03
N LYS A 55 -15.75 -3.29 34.21
CA LYS A 55 -16.19 -1.90 33.97
C LYS A 55 -16.50 -1.13 35.24
N GLU A 56 -17.08 -1.78 36.24
CA GLU A 56 -17.60 -1.14 37.45
C GLU A 56 -16.73 -1.51 38.67
N PRO A 57 -16.31 -0.55 39.49
CA PRO A 57 -15.56 -0.85 40.71
C PRO A 57 -16.48 -1.14 41.90
N VAL A 58 -15.93 -1.70 42.98
CA VAL A 58 -16.62 -1.79 44.27
C VAL A 58 -16.48 -0.45 45.00
N ILE A 59 -17.60 0.09 45.48
CA ILE A 59 -17.65 1.36 46.20
C ILE A 59 -17.78 1.06 47.70
N LEU A 60 -16.88 1.61 48.50
CA LEU A 60 -16.91 1.54 49.96
C LEU A 60 -17.26 2.91 50.51
N THR A 61 -18.40 3.02 51.17
CA THR A 61 -18.90 4.28 51.73
C THR A 61 -18.85 4.23 53.25
N VAL A 62 -18.11 5.15 53.87
CA VAL A 62 -18.06 5.30 55.33
C VAL A 62 -19.13 6.30 55.76
N THR A 63 -20.06 5.86 56.59
CA THR A 63 -21.21 6.66 57.03
C THR A 63 -21.23 6.78 58.55
N GLU A 64 -21.41 8.00 59.03
CA GLU A 64 -21.60 8.33 60.44
C GLU A 64 -23.09 8.43 60.78
N VAL A 65 -23.47 7.93 61.95
CA VAL A 65 -24.85 7.85 62.44
C VAL A 65 -24.99 8.69 63.70
N PHE A 66 -25.88 9.67 63.65
CA PHE A 66 -26.20 10.51 64.79
C PHE A 66 -27.29 9.88 65.67
N PRO A 67 -27.18 9.98 67.00
CA PRO A 67 -28.17 9.45 67.92
C PRO A 67 -29.54 10.14 67.77
N LYS A 68 -30.63 9.37 67.86
CA LYS A 68 -32.01 9.86 67.67
C LYS A 68 -32.40 10.96 68.66
N GLU A 69 -32.85 12.11 68.15
CA GLU A 69 -33.60 13.09 68.94
C GLU A 69 -35.05 12.62 69.15
N LYS A 70 -35.66 12.94 70.32
CA LYS A 70 -36.93 12.39 70.85
C LYS A 70 -38.20 12.53 69.97
N LYS A 71 -38.12 12.96 68.71
CA LYS A 71 -39.26 13.12 67.78
C LYS A 71 -39.07 12.55 66.37
N GLN A 72 -37.96 11.90 66.03
CA GLN A 72 -37.73 11.33 64.68
C GLN A 72 -37.81 9.79 64.64
N LYS A 73 -38.41 9.24 63.58
CA LYS A 73 -38.56 7.78 63.35
C LYS A 73 -37.28 7.12 62.83
N GLN A 74 -36.40 7.86 62.14
CA GLN A 74 -35.16 7.36 61.51
C GLN A 74 -33.92 8.04 62.08
N ASP A 75 -32.79 7.32 62.07
CA ASP A 75 -31.48 7.86 62.44
C ASP A 75 -31.05 8.90 61.38
N ARG A 76 -30.45 10.02 61.81
CA ARG A 76 -29.81 10.96 60.89
C ARG A 76 -28.42 10.42 60.56
N THR A 77 -28.07 10.30 59.29
CA THR A 77 -26.78 9.78 58.82
C THR A 77 -26.06 10.78 57.93
N SER A 78 -24.73 10.83 58.00
CA SER A 78 -23.88 11.62 57.10
C SER A 78 -22.79 10.76 56.49
N VAL A 79 -22.57 10.90 55.17
CA VAL A 79 -21.47 10.22 54.48
C VAL A 79 -20.17 10.99 54.76
N LEU A 80 -19.19 10.31 55.35
CA LEU A 80 -17.87 10.89 55.65
C LEU A 80 -16.95 10.84 54.44
N GLY A 81 -16.98 9.72 53.71
CA GLY A 81 -16.14 9.54 52.53
C GLY A 81 -16.41 8.26 51.77
N GLN A 82 -15.81 8.16 50.60
CA GLN A 82 -15.91 7.01 49.70
C GLN A 82 -14.53 6.56 49.24
N ALA A 83 -14.34 5.25 49.14
CA ALA A 83 -13.19 4.61 48.54
C ALA A 83 -13.64 3.67 47.42
N VAL A 84 -12.76 3.41 46.46
CA VAL A 84 -13.06 2.64 45.25
C VAL A 84 -12.04 1.51 45.12
N LEU A 85 -12.51 0.32 44.76
CA LEU A 85 -11.70 -0.88 44.61
C LEU A 85 -11.89 -1.50 43.22
N ASP A 86 -10.77 -1.73 42.53
CA ASP A 86 -10.71 -2.34 41.20
C ASP A 86 -10.69 -3.87 41.28
N LEU A 87 -11.49 -4.54 40.45
CA LEU A 87 -11.63 -6.00 40.39
C LEU A 87 -10.87 -6.65 39.21
N ILE A 88 -10.21 -5.85 38.34
CA ILE A 88 -9.41 -6.36 37.21
C ILE A 88 -8.40 -7.45 37.60
N PRO A 89 -7.70 -7.40 38.76
CA PRO A 89 -6.77 -8.46 39.15
C PRO A 89 -7.40 -9.88 39.13
N LEU A 90 -8.70 -10.00 39.45
CA LEU A 90 -9.40 -11.29 39.39
C LEU A 90 -9.59 -11.81 37.95
N LEU A 91 -9.80 -10.89 37.00
CA LEU A 91 -9.91 -11.21 35.57
C LEU A 91 -8.56 -11.57 34.95
N HIS A 92 -7.46 -11.13 35.55
CA HIS A 92 -6.09 -11.50 35.14
C HIS A 92 -5.63 -12.85 35.72
N GLY A 93 -6.51 -13.56 36.44
CA GLY A 93 -6.21 -14.89 36.98
C GLY A 93 -5.72 -14.89 38.43
N GLU A 94 -5.90 -13.81 39.19
CA GLU A 94 -5.69 -13.84 40.63
C GLU A 94 -6.93 -14.39 41.35
N SER A 95 -6.75 -15.35 42.27
CA SER A 95 -7.84 -15.85 43.11
C SER A 95 -8.04 -15.03 44.38
N ARG A 96 -7.03 -14.24 44.78
CA ARG A 96 -7.07 -13.39 45.98
C ARG A 96 -6.04 -12.27 45.91
N PHE A 97 -6.46 -11.05 46.26
CA PHE A 97 -5.57 -9.90 46.41
C PHE A 97 -5.99 -9.00 47.59
N SER A 98 -5.03 -8.25 48.11
CA SER A 98 -5.25 -7.26 49.18
C SER A 98 -4.80 -5.89 48.69
N SER A 99 -5.63 -4.87 48.91
CA SER A 99 -5.39 -3.50 48.47
C SER A 99 -5.71 -2.51 49.58
N THR A 100 -4.88 -1.48 49.71
CA THR A 100 -5.08 -0.35 50.63
C THR A 100 -5.65 0.82 49.84
N VAL A 101 -6.94 1.09 50.00
CA VAL A 101 -7.66 2.13 49.24
C VAL A 101 -7.80 3.42 50.05
N THR A 102 -7.64 4.57 49.41
CA THR A 102 -7.76 5.88 50.06
C THR A 102 -9.24 6.28 50.18
N LEU A 103 -9.61 6.81 51.35
CA LEU A 103 -10.95 7.31 51.63
C LEU A 103 -11.02 8.81 51.29
N HIS A 104 -11.83 9.15 50.29
CA HIS A 104 -12.00 10.51 49.81
C HIS A 104 -13.23 11.17 50.44
N PRO A 105 -13.14 12.42 50.94
CA PRO A 105 -14.26 13.09 51.60
C PRO A 105 -15.36 13.47 50.60
N VAL A 106 -16.62 13.41 51.04
CA VAL A 106 -17.78 13.87 50.24
C VAL A 106 -18.13 15.31 50.65
N PRO A 107 -18.29 16.27 49.71
CA PRO A 107 -18.37 17.70 50.00
C PRO A 107 -19.56 18.20 50.86
N GLU A 108 -20.45 17.32 51.31
CA GLU A 108 -21.52 17.65 52.28
C GLU A 108 -21.13 17.37 53.75
N SER A 109 -19.92 16.88 54.03
CA SER A 109 -19.45 16.65 55.40
C SER A 109 -18.87 17.91 56.04
N SER A 110 -19.31 18.26 57.24
CA SER A 110 -18.84 19.42 58.02
C SER A 110 -17.45 19.19 58.65
N THR A 111 -16.44 18.90 57.84
CA THR A 111 -15.07 18.66 58.28
C THR A 111 -14.11 19.50 57.45
N GLU A 112 -13.52 20.49 58.12
CA GLU A 112 -12.52 21.41 57.60
C GLU A 112 -11.33 20.64 57.01
N THR A 113 -10.89 21.07 55.83
CA THR A 113 -9.68 20.60 55.15
C THR A 113 -8.45 20.79 56.03
N SER A 114 -8.02 19.75 56.75
CA SER A 114 -6.69 19.70 57.35
C SER A 114 -5.71 19.11 56.33
N THR A 115 -4.74 19.93 55.90
CA THR A 115 -3.60 19.52 55.08
C THR A 115 -2.64 18.69 55.94
N GLN A 116 -2.92 17.39 56.11
CA GLN A 116 -1.95 16.43 56.60
C GLN A 116 -1.63 15.43 55.47
N THR A 117 -0.34 15.21 55.23
CA THR A 117 0.18 14.24 54.28
C THR A 117 -0.08 12.82 54.80
N GLY A 118 -1.04 12.12 54.19
CA GLY A 118 -1.45 10.76 54.54
C GLY A 118 -2.93 10.72 54.95
N GLY A 119 -3.84 10.67 53.97
CA GLY A 119 -5.29 10.59 54.21
C GLY A 119 -5.74 9.24 54.79
N PRO A 120 -6.97 9.14 55.31
CA PRO A 120 -7.53 7.89 55.83
C PRO A 120 -7.57 6.81 54.74
N THR A 121 -7.25 5.57 55.10
CA THR A 121 -7.23 4.41 54.18
C THR A 121 -8.03 3.25 54.74
N LEU A 122 -8.51 2.38 53.85
CA LEU A 122 -9.16 1.12 54.18
C LEU A 122 -8.33 -0.02 53.59
N GLU A 123 -8.03 -1.03 54.41
CA GLU A 123 -7.41 -2.27 53.93
C GLU A 123 -8.53 -3.25 53.55
N VAL A 124 -8.52 -3.69 52.29
CA VAL A 124 -9.58 -4.53 51.72
C VAL A 124 -8.95 -5.75 51.08
N THR A 125 -9.48 -6.94 51.39
CA THR A 125 -9.06 -8.19 50.76
C THR A 125 -10.22 -8.79 50.00
N VAL A 126 -9.98 -9.12 48.73
CA VAL A 126 -10.95 -9.76 47.84
C VAL A 126 -10.46 -11.16 47.53
N SER A 127 -11.35 -12.14 47.56
CA SER A 127 -11.03 -13.53 47.23
C SER A 127 -12.20 -14.22 46.55
N VAL A 128 -11.88 -15.11 45.62
CA VAL A 128 -12.81 -15.98 44.90
C VAL A 128 -12.41 -17.43 45.16
N PRO A 129 -13.36 -18.36 45.38
CA PRO A 129 -13.03 -19.75 45.70
C PRO A 129 -12.27 -20.48 44.58
N GLU A 130 -12.53 -20.12 43.32
CA GLU A 130 -11.87 -20.64 42.13
C GLU A 130 -11.60 -19.47 41.16
N LEU A 131 -10.69 -19.66 40.20
CA LEU A 131 -10.40 -18.65 39.18
C LEU A 131 -11.68 -18.34 38.38
N LEU A 132 -11.94 -17.05 38.14
CA LEU A 132 -13.12 -16.60 37.38
C LEU A 132 -13.09 -17.08 35.91
N LEU A 133 -11.89 -17.30 35.38
CA LEU A 133 -11.62 -17.79 34.04
C LEU A 133 -10.64 -18.97 34.14
N SER A 134 -10.85 -20.03 33.37
CA SER A 134 -9.86 -21.10 33.27
C SER A 134 -8.61 -20.63 32.51
N ASP A 135 -7.47 -21.31 32.68
CA ASP A 135 -6.23 -20.99 31.93
C ASP A 135 -6.44 -21.02 30.39
N SER A 136 -7.32 -21.90 29.92
CA SER A 136 -7.71 -21.98 28.50
C SER A 136 -8.58 -20.80 28.06
N GLN A 137 -9.43 -20.27 28.94
CA GLN A 137 -10.24 -19.09 28.64
C GLN A 137 -9.40 -17.82 28.72
N LEU A 138 -8.51 -17.70 29.70
CA LEU A 138 -7.58 -16.58 29.83
C LEU A 138 -6.70 -16.44 28.58
N SER A 139 -6.15 -17.56 28.09
CA SER A 139 -5.34 -17.57 26.86
C SER A 139 -6.11 -17.26 25.57
N GLN A 140 -7.43 -17.40 25.58
CA GLN A 140 -8.30 -17.08 24.44
C GLN A 140 -9.02 -15.73 24.59
N SER A 141 -8.98 -15.13 25.78
CA SER A 141 -9.68 -13.88 26.09
C SER A 141 -8.80 -12.67 25.87
N ASN A 142 -9.40 -11.60 25.33
CA ASN A 142 -8.75 -10.30 25.17
C ASN A 142 -9.47 -9.25 26.02
N LEU A 143 -8.75 -8.51 26.86
CA LEU A 143 -9.28 -7.36 27.57
C LEU A 143 -9.10 -6.11 26.71
N LEU A 144 -10.20 -5.54 26.22
CA LEU A 144 -10.16 -4.30 25.42
C LEU A 144 -10.34 -3.09 26.33
N SER A 145 -9.34 -2.20 26.36
CA SER A 145 -9.46 -0.89 27.02
C SER A 145 -9.80 0.19 25.99
N VAL A 146 -10.90 0.91 26.20
CA VAL A 146 -11.31 2.02 25.32
C VAL A 146 -11.32 3.31 26.12
N THR A 147 -10.58 4.31 25.66
CA THR A 147 -10.51 5.64 26.27
C THR A 147 -10.93 6.69 25.25
N VAL A 148 -11.85 7.58 25.60
CA VAL A 148 -12.18 8.76 24.77
C VAL A 148 -11.42 9.96 25.31
N GLU A 149 -10.49 10.47 24.52
CA GLU A 149 -9.61 11.57 24.94
C GLU A 149 -10.19 12.93 24.58
N THR A 150 -10.40 13.19 23.29
CA THR A 150 -10.95 14.45 22.78
C THR A 150 -11.83 14.22 21.56
N ALA A 151 -12.72 15.17 21.26
CA ALA A 151 -13.54 15.17 20.05
C ALA A 151 -13.18 16.36 19.16
N TYR A 152 -12.81 16.09 17.91
CA TYR A 152 -12.47 17.12 16.92
C TYR A 152 -13.69 17.46 16.04
N SER A 153 -13.71 18.68 15.49
CA SER A 153 -14.69 19.11 14.48
C SER A 153 -16.16 18.98 14.91
N VAL A 154 -16.41 19.15 16.20
CA VAL A 154 -17.75 19.27 16.78
C VAL A 154 -18.54 20.41 16.13
N PRO A 155 -19.85 20.24 15.84
CA PRO A 155 -20.64 21.25 15.15
C PRO A 155 -20.60 22.62 15.84
N ASP A 156 -20.61 23.72 15.07
CA ASP A 156 -20.59 25.09 15.61
C ASP A 156 -21.75 25.37 16.59
N ALA A 157 -22.87 24.65 16.46
CA ALA A 157 -24.00 24.71 17.38
C ALA A 157 -23.66 24.29 18.82
N TRP A 158 -22.54 23.57 19.03
CA TRP A 158 -22.05 23.17 20.35
C TRP A 158 -21.04 24.17 20.92
N ASN A 159 -20.58 25.18 20.16
CA ASN A 159 -19.53 26.11 20.56
C ASN A 159 -19.96 27.00 21.77
N PRO A 160 -19.28 26.96 22.92
CA PRO A 160 -19.76 27.55 24.18
C PRO A 160 -19.66 29.09 24.26
N ALA A 161 -19.37 29.79 23.16
CA ALA A 161 -19.26 31.25 23.14
C ALA A 161 -20.56 32.00 23.55
N THR A 162 -21.70 31.31 23.66
CA THR A 162 -23.00 31.91 24.03
C THR A 162 -23.80 31.15 25.09
N LEU A 163 -23.30 30.04 25.67
CA LEU A 163 -24.00 29.21 26.67
C LEU A 163 -23.02 28.69 27.75
N PRO A 164 -23.49 28.34 28.97
CA PRO A 164 -22.65 27.74 30.02
C PRO A 164 -21.96 26.44 29.54
N PRO A 165 -20.84 26.01 30.18
CA PRO A 165 -20.06 24.85 29.75
C PRO A 165 -20.96 23.63 29.56
N SER A 166 -21.11 23.22 28.31
CA SER A 166 -21.98 22.11 27.93
C SER A 166 -21.26 20.81 28.19
N ILE A 167 -21.87 19.96 29.02
CA ILE A 167 -21.37 18.62 29.32
C ILE A 167 -21.91 17.68 28.22
N TYR A 168 -21.03 16.93 27.57
CA TYR A 168 -21.42 15.93 26.57
C TYR A 168 -21.22 14.51 27.10
N THR A 169 -21.96 13.58 26.49
CA THR A 169 -21.76 12.14 26.65
C THR A 169 -21.49 11.55 25.27
N ALA A 170 -20.40 10.82 25.11
CA ALA A 170 -20.11 10.07 23.89
C ALA A 170 -20.58 8.62 24.04
N ALA A 171 -21.13 8.04 22.97
CA ALA A 171 -21.54 6.65 22.92
C ALA A 171 -20.81 5.95 21.78
N LEU A 172 -20.17 4.81 22.05
CA LEU A 172 -19.50 3.98 21.06
C LEU A 172 -20.14 2.59 21.04
N GLN A 173 -20.61 2.16 19.88
CA GLN A 173 -21.14 0.80 19.68
C GLN A 173 -19.99 -0.13 19.30
N ILE A 174 -19.81 -1.21 20.07
CA ILE A 174 -18.80 -2.23 19.84
C ILE A 174 -19.50 -3.56 19.55
N PRO A 175 -19.35 -4.14 18.34
CA PRO A 175 -19.88 -5.46 18.05
C PRO A 175 -19.07 -6.51 18.82
N LEU A 176 -19.72 -7.23 19.73
CA LEU A 176 -19.11 -8.35 20.45
C LEU A 176 -19.25 -9.66 19.66
N THR A 177 -20.35 -9.81 18.92
CA THR A 177 -20.59 -10.89 17.95
C THR A 177 -21.40 -10.35 16.75
N ALA A 178 -21.60 -11.15 15.71
CA ALA A 178 -22.40 -10.78 14.54
C ALA A 178 -23.87 -10.39 14.86
N GLU A 179 -24.37 -10.77 16.04
CA GLU A 179 -25.76 -10.53 16.47
C GLU A 179 -25.87 -9.67 17.74
N LYS A 180 -24.74 -9.36 18.41
CA LYS A 180 -24.74 -8.68 19.72
C LYS A 180 -23.77 -7.50 19.73
N GLU A 181 -24.33 -6.31 19.92
CA GLU A 181 -23.59 -5.06 20.09
C GLU A 181 -23.62 -4.59 21.56
N GLN A 182 -22.50 -4.06 22.04
CA GLN A 182 -22.37 -3.44 23.35
C GLN A 182 -22.12 -1.95 23.18
N ILE A 183 -22.92 -1.12 23.85
CA ILE A 183 -22.74 0.33 23.85
C ILE A 183 -21.85 0.72 25.04
N LEU A 184 -20.71 1.34 24.76
CA LEU A 184 -19.88 2.03 25.75
C LEU A 184 -20.31 3.50 25.84
N LEU A 185 -20.50 3.99 27.07
CA LEU A 185 -20.88 5.37 27.34
C LEU A 185 -19.75 6.09 28.08
N PHE A 186 -19.33 7.22 27.53
CA PHE A 186 -18.31 8.10 28.07
C PHE A 186 -18.98 9.41 28.49
N SER A 187 -19.38 9.47 29.75
CA SER A 187 -20.12 10.60 30.32
C SER A 187 -19.18 11.70 30.83
N ASN A 188 -19.72 12.91 30.98
CA ASN A 188 -19.04 14.05 31.61
C ASN A 188 -17.86 14.64 30.80
N GLY A 189 -17.93 14.55 29.46
CA GLY A 189 -17.02 15.27 28.58
C GLY A 189 -17.25 16.78 28.66
N ILE A 190 -16.18 17.55 28.83
CA ILE A 190 -16.25 19.02 28.91
C ILE A 190 -15.82 19.59 27.57
N LEU A 191 -16.70 20.36 26.94
CA LEU A 191 -16.38 21.01 25.68
C LEU A 191 -15.52 22.26 25.91
N LYS A 192 -14.31 22.28 25.33
CA LYS A 192 -13.42 23.45 25.36
C LYS A 192 -13.64 24.35 24.15
N THR A 193 -13.23 25.61 24.27
CA THR A 193 -13.28 26.55 23.15
C THR A 193 -12.30 26.14 22.05
N GLY A 194 -12.67 26.37 20.79
CA GLY A 194 -11.87 25.93 19.64
C GLY A 194 -10.43 26.45 19.70
N GLY A 195 -9.47 25.53 19.69
CA GLY A 195 -8.03 25.83 19.70
C GLY A 195 -7.30 25.55 21.03
N GLU A 196 -8.02 25.28 22.12
CA GLU A 196 -7.40 24.90 23.40
C GLU A 196 -7.13 23.40 23.45
N ARG A 197 -5.86 22.99 23.41
CA ARG A 197 -5.45 21.59 23.64
C ARG A 197 -5.56 21.23 25.12
N GLU A 198 -5.96 20.00 25.43
CA GLU A 198 -5.90 19.47 26.80
C GLU A 198 -4.45 19.26 27.26
N THR A 199 -4.18 19.56 28.52
CA THR A 199 -2.87 19.34 29.15
C THR A 199 -2.73 17.88 29.56
N ALA A 200 -1.72 17.18 29.02
CA ALA A 200 -1.31 15.85 29.45
C ALA A 200 -0.04 15.92 30.32
N PRO A 201 0.15 15.03 31.32
CA PRO A 201 -0.69 13.88 31.62
C PRO A 201 -1.95 14.23 32.43
N ARG A 202 -3.04 13.47 32.23
CA ARG A 202 -4.29 13.63 33.01
C ARG A 202 -4.81 12.28 33.52
N PRO A 203 -5.44 12.19 34.71
CA PRO A 203 -5.90 10.91 35.24
C PRO A 203 -7.06 10.33 34.41
N LYS A 204 -7.08 9.01 34.24
CA LYS A 204 -8.26 8.28 33.74
C LYS A 204 -9.35 8.29 34.80
N LYS A 205 -10.62 8.31 34.39
CA LYS A 205 -11.77 8.42 35.31
C LYS A 205 -12.72 7.25 35.09
N TRP A 206 -13.35 6.80 36.17
CA TRP A 206 -14.47 5.86 36.09
C TRP A 206 -15.68 6.51 35.40
N PRO A 207 -16.50 5.75 34.63
CA PRO A 207 -17.70 6.25 33.98
C PRO A 207 -18.86 6.59 34.96
N LEU A 208 -18.63 6.48 36.28
CA LEU A 208 -19.60 6.59 37.37
C LEU A 208 -19.66 7.96 38.06
N SER A 209 -19.29 9.05 37.40
CA SER A 209 -19.01 10.33 38.06
C SER A 209 -20.10 10.91 39.01
N PRO A 210 -21.43 10.71 38.82
CA PRO A 210 -22.41 11.22 39.79
C PRO A 210 -22.53 10.39 41.08
N ARG A 211 -21.94 9.18 41.17
CA ARG A 211 -22.05 8.30 42.34
C ARG A 211 -20.82 8.33 43.27
N LEU A 212 -19.73 8.92 42.82
CA LEU A 212 -18.44 8.97 43.51
C LEU A 212 -18.12 10.38 43.98
N ALA A 213 -17.46 10.48 45.14
CA ALA A 213 -16.82 11.71 45.59
C ALA A 213 -15.90 12.28 44.50
N PRO A 214 -15.79 13.61 44.31
CA PRO A 214 -15.00 14.21 43.22
C PRO A 214 -13.56 13.67 43.13
N ASP A 215 -12.91 13.49 44.28
CA ASP A 215 -11.54 13.00 44.37
C ASP A 215 -11.42 11.47 44.26
N ALA A 216 -12.54 10.74 44.32
CA ALA A 216 -12.62 9.29 44.10
C ALA A 216 -12.95 8.89 42.65
N GLN A 217 -13.20 9.87 41.77
CA GLN A 217 -13.48 9.63 40.34
C GLN A 217 -12.27 9.12 39.53
N PRO A 218 -11.02 9.57 39.79
CA PRO A 218 -9.84 9.06 39.12
C PRO A 218 -9.58 7.57 39.40
N ILE A 219 -9.09 6.84 38.40
CA ILE A 219 -8.57 5.48 38.57
C ILE A 219 -7.15 5.59 39.17
N PRO A 220 -6.89 5.00 40.35
CA PRO A 220 -5.58 5.12 41.00
C PRO A 220 -4.43 4.62 40.10
N GLY A 221 -3.40 5.45 39.93
CA GLY A 221 -2.18 5.07 39.19
C GLY A 221 -2.31 5.02 37.67
N VAL A 222 -3.48 5.37 37.09
CA VAL A 222 -3.70 5.30 35.63
C VAL A 222 -3.88 6.71 35.05
N PHE A 223 -2.97 7.08 34.15
CA PHE A 223 -2.96 8.38 33.48
C PHE A 223 -3.07 8.23 31.96
N ILE A 224 -3.54 9.28 31.31
CA ILE A 224 -3.47 9.51 29.87
C ILE A 224 -2.19 10.30 29.65
N GLU A 225 -1.23 9.67 28.97
CA GLU A 225 0.06 10.27 28.62
C GLU A 225 -0.01 10.91 27.24
N ARG A 226 0.99 11.75 26.91
CA ARG A 226 1.07 12.36 25.59
C ARG A 226 1.81 11.41 24.65
N GLU A 227 1.12 10.85 23.67
CA GLU A 227 1.79 10.07 22.63
C GLU A 227 2.63 10.99 21.73
N PRO A 228 3.86 10.58 21.34
CA PRO A 228 4.60 11.26 20.30
C PRO A 228 3.82 11.19 18.99
N THR A 229 3.73 12.31 18.27
CA THR A 229 2.97 12.49 17.02
C THR A 229 3.31 11.52 15.88
N ASP A 230 4.32 10.68 16.07
CA ASP A 230 4.77 9.68 15.10
C ASP A 230 4.07 8.32 15.27
N PHE A 231 3.21 8.15 16.29
CA PHE A 231 2.53 6.89 16.61
C PHE A 231 1.02 7.04 16.88
N GLU A 232 0.34 8.05 16.31
CA GLU A 232 -1.11 7.94 16.16
C GLU A 232 -1.41 6.84 15.12
N ASP A 233 -1.39 5.58 15.59
CA ASP A 233 -1.79 4.38 14.87
C ASP A 233 -3.32 4.38 14.67
N GLY A 234 -3.77 5.29 13.82
CA GLY A 234 -5.12 5.34 13.23
C GLY A 234 -5.12 4.97 11.75
N ASP A 235 -3.95 4.71 11.15
CA ASP A 235 -3.82 4.23 9.79
C ASP A 235 -3.43 2.75 9.80
N LEU A 236 -4.34 1.93 9.30
CA LEU A 236 -4.12 0.55 8.86
C LEU A 236 -2.98 0.52 7.82
N THR A 237 -1.73 0.50 8.28
CA THR A 237 -0.49 0.55 7.49
C THR A 237 0.13 -0.82 7.26
N SER A 238 -0.58 -1.92 7.51
CA SER A 238 -0.21 -3.21 6.92
C SER A 238 -0.70 -3.24 5.45
N THR A 239 0.26 -3.13 4.52
CA THR A 239 0.23 -3.65 3.12
C THR A 239 -1.08 -3.56 2.32
N ARG A 240 -1.96 -2.59 2.63
CA ARG A 240 -3.16 -2.22 1.88
C ARG A 240 -3.11 -0.79 1.36
N ALA A 241 -1.99 -0.10 1.55
CA ALA A 241 -1.77 1.27 1.07
C ALA A 241 -1.62 1.38 -0.46
N LEU A 242 -1.66 0.26 -1.20
CA LEU A 242 -1.63 0.26 -2.66
C LEU A 242 -3.03 0.29 -3.31
N GLU A 243 -4.10 0.09 -2.53
CA GLU A 243 -5.48 0.31 -3.01
C GLU A 243 -5.87 1.79 -3.10
N ARG A 244 -5.05 2.71 -2.58
CA ARG A 244 -5.35 4.15 -2.57
C ARG A 244 -4.84 4.93 -3.79
N SER A 245 -4.13 4.32 -4.72
CA SER A 245 -3.77 5.00 -5.99
C SER A 245 -4.98 5.18 -6.92
N GLN A 246 -6.01 4.31 -6.84
CA GLN A 246 -7.31 4.55 -7.49
C GLN A 246 -8.15 5.64 -6.81
N CYS A 247 -7.83 5.99 -5.56
CA CYS A 247 -8.59 6.99 -4.80
C CYS A 247 -8.24 8.43 -5.21
N PHE A 248 -7.15 8.67 -5.95
CA PHE A 248 -6.73 10.03 -6.31
C PHE A 248 -7.69 10.73 -7.31
N LEU A 249 -8.38 9.96 -8.16
CA LEU A 249 -9.50 10.44 -8.99
C LEU A 249 -10.84 10.46 -8.21
N SER A 250 -10.91 9.68 -7.13
CA SER A 250 -12.06 9.60 -6.23
C SER A 250 -12.12 10.81 -5.29
N THR A 251 -11.03 11.50 -4.97
CA THR A 251 -11.08 12.67 -4.06
C THR A 251 -11.74 13.90 -4.71
N LYS A 252 -11.54 14.12 -6.02
CA LYS A 252 -12.31 15.12 -6.79
C LYS A 252 -13.79 14.75 -6.87
N LYS A 253 -14.08 13.46 -7.10
CA LYS A 253 -15.45 12.93 -7.19
C LYS A 253 -16.15 12.96 -5.83
N ASN A 254 -15.62 12.36 -4.77
CA ASN A 254 -16.23 12.21 -3.45
C ASN A 254 -16.42 13.52 -2.69
N VAL A 255 -15.53 14.51 -2.85
CA VAL A 255 -15.75 15.83 -2.24
C VAL A 255 -16.94 16.51 -2.90
N PHE A 256 -16.99 16.57 -4.23
CA PHE A 256 -18.11 17.11 -5.02
C PHE A 256 -19.41 16.31 -4.85
N PHE A 257 -19.28 14.98 -4.77
CA PHE A 257 -20.37 14.02 -4.61
C PHE A 257 -21.01 14.17 -3.24
N HIS A 258 -20.21 14.34 -2.17
CA HIS A 258 -20.76 14.65 -0.85
C HIS A 258 -21.41 16.04 -0.78
N ILE A 259 -20.93 17.08 -1.50
CA ILE A 259 -21.64 18.37 -1.55
C ILE A 259 -23.05 18.13 -2.06
N ILE A 260 -23.17 17.45 -3.21
CA ILE A 260 -24.44 17.36 -3.95
C ILE A 260 -25.37 16.30 -3.33
N VAL A 261 -24.86 15.21 -2.76
CA VAL A 261 -25.66 14.23 -2.02
C VAL A 261 -26.20 14.84 -0.72
N VAL A 262 -25.39 15.60 0.03
CA VAL A 262 -25.89 16.35 1.21
C VAL A 262 -26.86 17.45 0.78
N PHE A 263 -26.62 18.09 -0.37
CA PHE A 263 -27.52 19.07 -0.98
C PHE A 263 -28.90 18.47 -1.27
N ILE A 264 -28.94 17.31 -1.91
CA ILE A 264 -30.14 16.59 -2.33
C ILE A 264 -30.87 16.00 -1.11
N CYS A 265 -30.16 15.46 -0.12
CA CYS A 265 -30.75 14.95 1.12
C CYS A 265 -31.40 16.06 1.97
N VAL A 266 -30.77 17.25 2.08
CA VAL A 266 -31.34 18.44 2.76
C VAL A 266 -32.49 19.07 1.95
N PHE A 267 -32.50 18.84 0.63
CA PHE A 267 -33.59 19.24 -0.25
C PHE A 267 -34.82 18.34 -0.08
N PHE A 268 -34.63 17.02 -0.02
CA PHE A 268 -35.70 16.02 0.13
C PHE A 268 -36.36 16.02 1.51
N THR A 269 -35.61 16.28 2.57
CA THR A 269 -36.18 16.49 3.92
C THR A 269 -37.13 17.69 3.99
N ASN A 270 -37.02 18.65 3.07
CA ASN A 270 -37.91 19.81 2.97
C ASN A 270 -39.01 19.68 1.90
N LEU A 271 -39.07 18.57 1.14
CA LEU A 271 -40.08 18.38 0.10
C LEU A 271 -41.49 18.10 0.63
N ASN A 272 -41.62 17.72 1.91
CA ASN A 272 -42.93 17.56 2.56
C ASN A 272 -43.77 18.85 2.57
N TYR A 273 -43.16 20.03 2.37
CA TYR A 273 -43.85 21.32 2.37
C TYR A 273 -44.12 21.92 0.97
N CYS A 274 -43.63 21.33 -0.13
CA CYS A 274 -43.63 22.00 -1.44
C CYS A 274 -44.58 21.44 -2.51
N MET A 275 -45.48 20.49 -2.20
CA MET A 275 -46.50 20.04 -3.17
C MET A 275 -47.74 20.95 -3.20
N TYR A 276 -47.57 22.19 -3.63
CA TYR A 276 -48.63 23.00 -4.24
C TYR A 276 -48.18 23.40 -5.65
N ILE A 277 -48.35 22.49 -6.62
CA ILE A 277 -47.91 22.71 -8.00
C ILE A 277 -49.11 23.23 -8.82
N THR A 278 -49.01 24.47 -9.29
CA THR A 278 -49.92 25.10 -10.24
C THR A 278 -49.61 24.70 -11.69
N TYR A 279 -50.65 24.70 -12.53
CA TYR A 279 -50.74 24.14 -13.87
C TYR A 279 -49.85 24.82 -14.94
N ALA A 280 -49.25 24.00 -15.82
CA ALA A 280 -48.75 24.33 -17.18
C ALA A 280 -48.34 23.06 -18.00
N GLU A 281 -48.59 23.00 -19.31
CA GLU A 281 -48.52 21.80 -20.17
C GLU A 281 -47.14 21.08 -20.29
N PRO A 282 -47.08 19.79 -20.73
CA PRO A 282 -45.86 18.98 -20.71
C PRO A 282 -45.05 19.02 -22.03
N VAL A 283 -43.71 19.08 -21.93
CA VAL A 283 -42.78 18.89 -23.08
C VAL A 283 -41.68 17.88 -22.70
N SER A 284 -41.80 16.63 -23.16
CA SER A 284 -41.23 15.44 -22.51
C SER A 284 -39.74 15.10 -22.73
N VAL A 285 -38.91 15.98 -23.30
CA VAL A 285 -37.46 15.67 -23.52
C VAL A 285 -36.53 16.77 -22.98
N GLN A 286 -37.07 17.93 -22.65
CA GLN A 286 -36.26 19.11 -22.30
C GLN A 286 -35.84 19.10 -20.81
N ALA A 287 -36.66 18.59 -19.88
CA ALA A 287 -36.37 18.66 -18.44
C ALA A 287 -35.08 17.94 -18.00
N VAL A 288 -34.74 16.79 -18.58
CA VAL A 288 -33.50 16.06 -18.22
C VAL A 288 -32.27 16.81 -18.71
N ARG A 289 -32.31 17.30 -19.95
CA ARG A 289 -31.21 18.09 -20.53
C ARG A 289 -31.01 19.41 -19.80
N GLU A 290 -32.09 20.07 -19.40
CA GLU A 290 -32.01 21.26 -18.58
C GLU A 290 -31.45 20.94 -17.19
N TYR A 291 -31.88 19.85 -16.54
CA TYR A 291 -31.31 19.44 -15.26
C TYR A 291 -29.81 19.16 -15.36
N GLN A 292 -29.38 18.41 -16.38
CA GLN A 292 -27.96 18.19 -16.67
C GLN A 292 -27.24 19.53 -16.90
N ALA A 293 -27.78 20.43 -17.73
CA ALA A 293 -27.19 21.75 -17.97
C ALA A 293 -27.09 22.63 -16.70
N GLN A 294 -28.07 22.54 -15.79
CA GLN A 294 -28.00 23.23 -14.49
C GLN A 294 -26.89 22.64 -13.61
N ILE A 295 -26.69 21.31 -13.62
CA ILE A 295 -25.59 20.66 -12.90
C ILE A 295 -24.25 21.10 -13.46
N GLU A 296 -24.10 21.12 -14.79
CA GLU A 296 -22.89 21.59 -15.46
C GLU A 296 -22.59 23.05 -15.08
N SER A 297 -23.59 23.93 -15.13
CA SER A 297 -23.45 25.34 -14.72
C SER A 297 -23.03 25.50 -13.26
N VAL A 298 -23.66 24.76 -12.33
CA VAL A 298 -23.32 24.82 -10.91
C VAL A 298 -21.90 24.28 -10.68
N ALA A 299 -21.53 23.18 -11.34
CA ALA A 299 -20.19 22.59 -11.24
C ALA A 299 -19.11 23.56 -11.72
N SER A 300 -19.30 24.25 -12.86
CA SER A 300 -18.37 25.27 -13.36
C SER A 300 -18.21 26.44 -12.38
N GLN A 301 -19.31 26.93 -11.81
CA GLN A 301 -19.26 28.06 -10.86
C GLN A 301 -18.57 27.68 -9.54
N VAL A 302 -18.76 26.46 -9.05
CA VAL A 302 -18.04 25.95 -7.87
C VAL A 302 -16.56 25.76 -8.19
N LEU A 303 -16.22 25.30 -9.39
CA LEU A 303 -14.83 25.14 -9.84
C LEU A 303 -14.10 26.48 -9.95
N ASP A 304 -14.74 27.51 -10.51
CA ASP A 304 -14.17 28.87 -10.58
C ASP A 304 -13.90 29.44 -9.18
N GLN A 305 -14.82 29.21 -8.22
CA GLN A 305 -14.61 29.62 -6.84
C GLN A 305 -13.45 28.86 -6.18
N TYR A 306 -13.32 27.57 -6.46
CA TYR A 306 -12.19 26.78 -5.98
C TYR A 306 -10.85 27.29 -6.55
N GLN A 307 -10.80 27.59 -7.85
CA GLN A 307 -9.61 28.14 -8.49
C GLN A 307 -9.25 29.54 -7.99
N GLN A 308 -10.25 30.40 -7.72
CA GLN A 308 -10.01 31.72 -7.13
C GLN A 308 -9.42 31.64 -5.72
N MET A 309 -9.82 30.65 -4.92
CA MET A 309 -9.34 30.50 -3.55
C MET A 309 -8.00 29.75 -3.44
N PHE A 310 -7.71 28.83 -4.37
CA PHE A 310 -6.58 27.89 -4.24
C PHE A 310 -5.66 27.81 -5.47
N GLY A 311 -5.90 28.61 -6.51
CA GLY A 311 -5.23 28.50 -7.82
C GLY A 311 -3.72 28.78 -7.82
N ALA A 312 -3.19 29.50 -6.82
CA ALA A 312 -1.75 29.79 -6.71
C ALA A 312 -0.89 28.54 -6.35
N ALA A 313 -1.50 27.44 -5.90
CA ALA A 313 -0.81 26.20 -5.51
C ALA A 313 -0.54 25.24 -6.69
N PHE A 314 -0.85 25.65 -7.93
CA PHE A 314 -0.76 24.80 -9.13
C PHE A 314 0.28 25.29 -10.15
N VAL A 315 1.33 25.98 -9.70
CA VAL A 315 2.48 26.37 -10.53
C VAL A 315 3.42 25.16 -10.71
N PRO A 316 4.00 24.91 -11.90
CA PRO A 316 4.88 23.76 -12.11
C PRO A 316 6.12 23.84 -11.19
N GLY A 317 6.36 22.80 -10.38
CA GLY A 317 7.49 22.71 -9.45
C GLY A 317 7.15 22.76 -7.95
N ALA A 318 5.87 22.77 -7.58
CA ALA A 318 5.45 22.64 -6.18
C ALA A 318 5.32 21.16 -5.75
N GLU A 319 5.67 20.87 -4.50
CA GLU A 319 5.59 19.53 -3.87
C GLU A 319 4.19 18.89 -4.00
N PRO A 320 4.12 17.54 -4.06
CA PRO A 320 2.85 16.83 -4.13
C PRO A 320 1.94 17.17 -2.94
N LEU A 321 0.66 17.34 -3.23
CA LEU A 321 -0.34 17.85 -2.30
C LEU A 321 -0.61 16.87 -1.15
N ASP A 322 -0.31 17.31 0.07
CA ASP A 322 -0.56 16.60 1.31
C ASP A 322 -2.08 16.36 1.55
N PRO A 323 -2.56 15.12 1.81
CA PRO A 323 -3.98 14.79 1.98
C PRO A 323 -4.68 15.63 3.06
N ALA A 324 -3.96 15.97 4.13
CA ALA A 324 -4.43 16.82 5.23
C ALA A 324 -4.85 18.23 4.74
N THR A 325 -4.19 18.76 3.70
CA THR A 325 -4.55 20.05 3.12
C THR A 325 -5.82 19.98 2.26
N THR A 326 -6.20 18.81 1.77
CA THR A 326 -7.37 18.63 0.89
C THR A 326 -8.68 18.76 1.66
N GLU A 327 -8.76 18.20 2.87
CA GLU A 327 -9.94 18.34 3.73
C GLU A 327 -10.08 19.76 4.30
N GLN A 328 -8.96 20.43 4.61
CA GLN A 328 -8.97 21.83 5.01
C GLN A 328 -9.42 22.76 3.88
N ARG A 329 -9.05 22.47 2.63
CA ARG A 329 -9.56 23.21 1.46
C ARG A 329 -11.04 22.94 1.23
N LYS A 330 -11.51 21.70 1.44
CA LYS A 330 -12.92 21.32 1.40
C LYS A 330 -13.74 22.12 2.43
N SER A 331 -13.35 22.13 3.69
CA SER A 331 -14.09 22.85 4.74
C SER A 331 -14.16 24.36 4.48
N ARG A 332 -13.06 24.97 3.99
CA ARG A 332 -13.04 26.38 3.59
C ARG A 332 -14.00 26.69 2.43
N ILE A 333 -14.03 25.87 1.38
CA ILE A 333 -14.94 26.14 0.25
C ILE A 333 -16.40 25.97 0.65
N TYR A 334 -16.74 24.99 1.48
CA TYR A 334 -18.10 24.86 2.03
C TYR A 334 -18.48 26.07 2.88
N GLY A 335 -17.56 26.55 3.73
CA GLY A 335 -17.77 27.77 4.53
C GLY A 335 -18.07 28.97 3.65
N GLU A 336 -17.25 29.21 2.62
CA GLU A 336 -17.42 30.35 1.72
C GLU A 336 -18.71 30.26 0.90
N LEU A 337 -19.06 29.09 0.38
CA LEU A 337 -20.31 28.89 -0.36
C LEU A 337 -21.55 29.14 0.49
N ASN A 338 -21.50 28.80 1.78
CA ASN A 338 -22.58 29.07 2.74
C ASN A 338 -22.64 30.54 3.17
N CYS A 339 -21.51 31.15 3.52
CA CYS A 339 -21.43 32.55 3.96
C CYS A 339 -21.75 33.54 2.83
N SER A 340 -21.38 33.23 1.58
CA SER A 340 -21.67 34.07 0.41
C SER A 340 -23.12 33.96 -0.09
N GLY A 341 -23.91 33.01 0.43
CA GLY A 341 -25.28 32.73 -0.03
C GLY A 341 -25.37 32.01 -1.39
N LYS A 342 -24.23 31.70 -2.04
CA LYS A 342 -24.19 30.97 -3.32
C LYS A 342 -24.77 29.56 -3.19
N TYR A 343 -24.55 28.89 -2.06
CA TYR A 343 -25.16 27.60 -1.76
C TYR A 343 -26.70 27.63 -1.84
N PHE A 344 -27.31 28.67 -1.30
CA PHE A 344 -28.76 28.85 -1.35
C PHE A 344 -29.25 29.15 -2.77
N ALA A 345 -28.51 29.94 -3.55
CA ALA A 345 -28.82 30.23 -4.94
C ALA A 345 -28.82 28.96 -5.81
N PHE A 346 -27.79 28.10 -5.66
CA PHE A 346 -27.74 26.81 -6.34
C PHE A 346 -28.95 25.93 -5.96
N LYS A 347 -29.44 26.04 -4.72
CA LYS A 347 -30.53 25.18 -4.20
C LYS A 347 -31.85 25.53 -4.86
N GLU A 348 -32.15 26.81 -5.00
CA GLU A 348 -33.33 27.28 -5.72
C GLU A 348 -33.23 27.07 -7.24
N GLN A 349 -32.03 27.15 -7.82
CA GLN A 349 -31.80 26.85 -9.25
C GLN A 349 -32.09 25.37 -9.57
N MET A 350 -31.63 24.45 -8.73
CA MET A 350 -31.87 23.01 -8.92
C MET A 350 -33.33 22.62 -8.62
N LYS A 351 -34.00 23.29 -7.69
CA LYS A 351 -35.41 23.05 -7.33
C LYS A 351 -36.35 23.05 -8.52
N TYR A 352 -36.24 24.07 -9.37
CA TYR A 352 -37.11 24.20 -10.54
C TYR A 352 -36.90 23.06 -11.54
N ALA A 353 -35.65 22.66 -11.76
CA ALA A 353 -35.32 21.55 -12.66
C ALA A 353 -35.81 20.19 -12.12
N VAL A 354 -35.65 19.93 -10.81
CA VAL A 354 -36.14 18.70 -10.17
C VAL A 354 -37.67 18.62 -10.19
N VAL A 355 -38.37 19.73 -9.89
CA VAL A 355 -39.84 19.78 -9.98
C VAL A 355 -40.32 19.50 -11.40
N ARG A 356 -39.62 19.99 -12.42
CA ARG A 356 -39.92 19.67 -13.82
C ARG A 356 -39.66 18.21 -14.17
N ILE A 357 -38.59 17.58 -13.66
CA ILE A 357 -38.34 16.14 -13.84
C ILE A 357 -39.48 15.29 -13.25
N VAL A 358 -39.90 15.60 -12.02
CA VAL A 358 -41.00 14.89 -11.34
C VAL A 358 -42.29 14.99 -12.17
N ARG A 359 -42.52 16.14 -12.78
CA ARG A 359 -43.71 16.42 -13.56
C ARG A 359 -43.70 15.80 -14.96
N GLU A 360 -42.61 15.98 -15.69
CA GLU A 360 -42.50 15.68 -17.12
C GLU A 360 -41.99 14.26 -17.40
N LYS A 361 -41.06 13.74 -16.57
CA LYS A 361 -40.45 12.40 -16.76
C LYS A 361 -41.06 11.35 -15.85
N MET A 362 -41.33 11.68 -14.58
CA MET A 362 -42.00 10.76 -13.66
C MET A 362 -43.54 10.81 -13.77
N LEU A 363 -44.08 11.74 -14.57
CA LEU A 363 -45.52 11.89 -14.91
C LEU A 363 -46.44 11.94 -13.68
N ARG A 364 -45.96 12.49 -12.55
CA ARG A 364 -46.75 12.60 -11.32
C ARG A 364 -47.26 14.02 -11.11
N THR A 365 -48.58 14.15 -11.07
CA THR A 365 -49.30 15.43 -10.91
C THR A 365 -50.27 15.44 -9.71
N LYS A 366 -50.37 14.33 -8.96
CA LYS A 366 -51.27 14.17 -7.81
C LYS A 366 -50.48 13.88 -6.53
N ALA A 367 -50.96 14.39 -5.40
CA ALA A 367 -50.36 14.15 -4.08
C ALA A 367 -50.55 12.70 -3.61
N PHE A 368 -49.59 12.19 -2.84
CA PHE A 368 -49.66 10.86 -2.26
C PHE A 368 -50.62 10.84 -1.07
N THR A 369 -51.48 9.82 -1.01
CA THR A 369 -52.38 9.56 0.12
C THR A 369 -51.81 8.55 1.10
N ASP A 370 -50.77 7.80 0.70
CA ASP A 370 -50.14 6.72 1.46
C ASP A 370 -48.64 7.01 1.67
N PRO A 371 -48.15 7.08 2.92
CA PRO A 371 -46.76 7.43 3.22
C PRO A 371 -45.73 6.41 2.72
N GLU A 372 -46.07 5.12 2.60
CA GLU A 372 -45.13 4.11 2.07
C GLU A 372 -44.89 4.28 0.56
N GLN A 373 -45.93 4.64 -0.18
CA GLN A 373 -45.84 4.95 -1.61
C GLN A 373 -45.03 6.23 -1.88
N LEU A 374 -45.14 7.22 -0.99
CA LEU A 374 -44.32 8.42 -1.05
C LEU A 374 -42.85 8.07 -0.84
N GLN A 375 -42.53 7.27 0.17
CA GLN A 375 -41.13 6.89 0.47
C GLN A 375 -40.50 6.09 -0.68
N ALA A 376 -41.21 5.12 -1.24
CA ALA A 376 -40.74 4.36 -2.40
C ALA A 376 -40.50 5.24 -3.64
N PHE A 377 -41.39 6.21 -3.88
CA PHE A 377 -41.23 7.18 -4.96
C PHE A 377 -40.03 8.10 -4.75
N LEU A 378 -39.81 8.57 -3.52
CA LEU A 378 -38.65 9.41 -3.18
C LEU A 378 -37.34 8.64 -3.38
N SER A 379 -37.27 7.37 -2.99
CA SER A 379 -36.11 6.51 -3.25
C SER A 379 -35.85 6.34 -4.75
N GLN A 380 -36.89 6.09 -5.55
CA GLN A 380 -36.76 5.96 -7.00
C GLN A 380 -36.31 7.27 -7.68
N LEU A 381 -36.87 8.40 -7.24
CA LEU A 381 -36.47 9.72 -7.73
C LEU A 381 -35.03 10.07 -7.33
N TYR A 382 -34.62 9.69 -6.12
CA TYR A 382 -33.26 9.89 -5.64
C TYR A 382 -32.24 9.15 -6.52
N VAL A 383 -32.43 7.85 -6.75
CA VAL A 383 -31.55 7.04 -7.61
C VAL A 383 -31.44 7.67 -9.00
N PHE A 384 -32.60 8.01 -9.58
CA PHE A 384 -32.66 8.61 -10.91
C PHE A 384 -31.91 9.95 -11.03
N LEU A 385 -32.06 10.85 -10.05
CA LEU A 385 -31.39 12.15 -10.07
C LEU A 385 -29.87 12.01 -9.90
N VAL A 386 -29.43 11.06 -9.07
CA VAL A 386 -28.00 10.77 -8.86
C VAL A 386 -27.34 10.21 -10.13
N ASP A 387 -28.02 9.30 -10.84
CA ASP A 387 -27.52 8.73 -12.10
C ASP A 387 -27.34 9.79 -13.19
N GLU A 388 -28.35 10.65 -13.40
CA GLU A 388 -28.28 11.73 -14.39
C GLU A 388 -27.25 12.80 -14.02
N MET A 389 -27.03 13.03 -12.73
CA MET A 389 -25.96 13.90 -12.24
C MET A 389 -24.58 13.31 -12.54
N HIS A 390 -24.37 12.02 -12.31
CA HIS A 390 -23.12 11.34 -12.69
C HIS A 390 -22.85 11.46 -14.19
N ALA A 391 -23.87 11.28 -15.02
CA ALA A 391 -23.75 11.44 -16.46
C ALA A 391 -23.30 12.86 -16.86
N ALA A 392 -23.87 13.90 -16.27
CA ALA A 392 -23.51 15.31 -16.54
C ALA A 392 -22.10 15.68 -16.05
N LEU A 393 -21.72 15.25 -14.84
CA LEU A 393 -20.41 15.54 -14.27
C LEU A 393 -19.29 14.80 -15.00
N ASN A 394 -19.49 13.54 -15.35
CA ASN A 394 -18.49 12.79 -16.12
C ASN A 394 -18.27 13.43 -17.50
N LYS A 395 -19.32 13.94 -18.14
CA LYS A 395 -19.23 14.63 -19.44
C LYS A 395 -18.43 15.93 -19.38
N THR A 396 -18.56 16.71 -18.31
CA THR A 396 -17.81 17.96 -18.11
C THR A 396 -16.35 17.73 -17.71
N LEU A 397 -16.08 16.67 -16.95
CA LEU A 397 -14.73 16.29 -16.53
C LEU A 397 -13.93 15.65 -17.68
N SER A 398 -14.56 14.87 -18.56
CA SER A 398 -13.92 14.29 -19.74
C SER A 398 -13.63 15.29 -20.86
N ALA A 399 -14.28 16.47 -20.88
CA ALA A 399 -14.05 17.48 -21.91
C ALA A 399 -12.72 18.25 -21.73
N ASN A 400 -12.06 18.15 -20.57
CA ASN A 400 -10.86 18.92 -20.22
C ASN A 400 -9.68 18.07 -19.69
N GLY A 401 -9.67 16.75 -19.90
CA GLY A 401 -8.54 15.92 -19.48
C GLY A 401 -8.44 14.65 -20.30
N GLU A 402 -7.28 14.44 -20.90
CA GLU A 402 -6.84 13.13 -21.41
C GLU A 402 -7.09 12.05 -20.35
N GLU A 403 -7.42 10.84 -20.78
CA GLU A 403 -7.68 9.68 -19.91
C GLU A 403 -6.51 9.47 -18.93
N VAL A 404 -6.68 9.88 -17.66
CA VAL A 404 -5.66 9.68 -16.62
C VAL A 404 -5.68 8.21 -16.21
N GLN A 405 -4.82 7.41 -16.83
CA GLN A 405 -4.42 6.10 -16.34
C GLN A 405 -3.77 6.27 -14.96
N ALA A 406 -4.25 5.55 -13.95
CA ALA A 406 -3.61 5.50 -12.65
C ALA A 406 -2.24 4.83 -12.82
N GLN A 407 -1.18 5.64 -12.94
CA GLN A 407 0.19 5.16 -13.01
C GLN A 407 0.57 4.61 -11.63
N THR A 408 0.74 3.30 -11.56
CA THR A 408 1.49 2.68 -10.47
C THR A 408 2.90 3.27 -10.54
N LEU A 409 3.37 3.95 -9.50
CA LEU A 409 4.73 4.50 -9.46
C LEU A 409 5.74 3.35 -9.33
N LEU A 410 5.98 2.67 -10.45
CA LEU A 410 7.01 1.64 -10.60
C LEU A 410 8.38 2.30 -10.63
N ASP A 411 9.37 1.68 -9.99
CA ASP A 411 10.74 2.16 -10.04
C ASP A 411 11.37 1.96 -11.43
N CYS A 412 12.32 2.81 -11.81
CA CYS A 412 13.02 2.76 -13.09
C CYS A 412 13.71 1.40 -13.33
N CYS A 413 14.27 0.79 -12.27
CA CYS A 413 14.87 -0.55 -12.37
C CYS A 413 13.81 -1.63 -12.64
N GLN A 414 12.65 -1.54 -11.98
CA GLN A 414 11.53 -2.46 -12.18
C GLN A 414 10.94 -2.33 -13.59
N LEU A 415 10.78 -1.10 -14.09
CA LEU A 415 10.33 -0.84 -15.47
C LEU A 415 11.29 -1.44 -16.50
N LYS A 416 12.61 -1.34 -16.29
CA LYS A 416 13.61 -2.00 -17.15
C LYS A 416 13.41 -3.51 -17.15
N HIS A 417 13.20 -4.10 -15.98
CA HIS A 417 12.98 -5.53 -15.84
C HIS A 417 11.69 -5.99 -16.55
N PHE A 418 10.58 -5.26 -16.40
CA PHE A 418 9.33 -5.57 -17.08
C PHE A 418 9.42 -5.40 -18.60
N ALA A 419 10.16 -4.39 -19.07
CA ALA A 419 10.42 -4.22 -20.49
C ALA A 419 11.19 -5.41 -21.07
N ARG A 420 12.22 -5.91 -20.38
CA ARG A 420 12.96 -7.11 -20.77
C ARG A 420 12.10 -8.37 -20.74
N GLU A 421 11.28 -8.55 -19.70
CA GLU A 421 10.32 -9.67 -19.64
C GLU A 421 9.35 -9.62 -20.82
N ALA A 422 8.82 -8.44 -21.18
CA ALA A 422 7.93 -8.28 -22.32
C ALA A 422 8.63 -8.59 -23.66
N GLN A 423 9.91 -8.19 -23.83
CA GLN A 423 10.72 -8.57 -25.00
C GLN A 423 10.88 -10.09 -25.14
N LEU A 424 11.20 -10.78 -24.05
CA LEU A 424 11.35 -12.25 -24.02
C LEU A 424 10.04 -12.99 -24.31
N ASN A 425 8.90 -12.32 -24.13
CA ASN A 425 7.57 -12.84 -24.45
C ASN A 425 7.05 -12.39 -25.82
N GLU A 426 7.86 -11.68 -26.61
CA GLU A 426 7.48 -11.11 -27.91
C GLU A 426 6.35 -10.05 -27.84
N ASP A 427 6.05 -9.55 -26.64
CA ASP A 427 5.07 -8.48 -26.38
C ASP A 427 5.70 -7.10 -26.59
N TYR A 428 6.19 -6.82 -27.81
CA TYR A 428 6.97 -5.62 -28.12
C TYR A 428 6.23 -4.29 -27.88
N GLN A 429 4.90 -4.29 -27.99
CA GLN A 429 4.10 -3.10 -27.70
C GLN A 429 4.14 -2.73 -26.21
N LEU A 430 4.05 -3.73 -25.34
CA LEU A 430 4.12 -3.54 -23.89
C LEU A 430 5.55 -3.17 -23.47
N ALA A 431 6.57 -3.79 -24.08
CA ALA A 431 7.96 -3.41 -23.86
C ALA A 431 8.21 -1.93 -24.20
N ALA A 432 7.69 -1.45 -25.35
CA ALA A 432 7.79 -0.04 -25.74
C ALA A 432 7.13 0.90 -24.73
N HIS A 433 5.96 0.52 -24.20
CA HIS A 433 5.27 1.29 -23.16
C HIS A 433 6.14 1.43 -21.91
N TYR A 434 6.71 0.34 -21.39
CA TYR A 434 7.56 0.41 -20.19
C TYR A 434 8.82 1.25 -20.38
N TYR A 435 9.47 1.20 -21.55
CA TYR A 435 10.61 2.09 -21.82
C TYR A 435 10.20 3.56 -21.92
N GLN A 436 9.05 3.86 -22.53
CA GLN A 436 8.53 5.23 -22.61
C GLN A 436 8.13 5.77 -21.24
N GLU A 437 7.51 4.93 -20.41
CA GLU A 437 7.17 5.26 -19.03
C GLU A 437 8.45 5.57 -18.24
N ARG A 438 9.48 4.74 -18.36
CA ARG A 438 10.78 4.98 -17.73
C ARG A 438 11.43 6.29 -18.18
N LEU A 439 11.36 6.61 -19.48
CA LEU A 439 11.85 7.89 -20.03
C LEU A 439 11.01 9.09 -19.58
N SER A 440 9.72 8.89 -19.31
CA SER A 440 8.85 9.96 -18.80
C SER A 440 9.17 10.33 -17.36
N GLN A 441 9.64 9.35 -16.56
CA GLN A 441 10.09 9.55 -15.19
C GLN A 441 11.46 10.23 -15.14
N ASP A 442 12.43 9.71 -15.90
CA ASP A 442 13.80 10.21 -15.95
C ASP A 442 14.39 10.08 -17.36
N GLN A 443 14.92 11.18 -17.88
CA GLN A 443 15.51 11.30 -19.21
C GLN A 443 17.02 11.12 -19.21
N SER A 444 17.56 10.28 -18.31
CA SER A 444 18.99 10.00 -18.26
C SER A 444 19.52 9.37 -19.57
N PRO A 445 20.81 9.58 -19.90
CA PRO A 445 21.43 9.01 -21.11
C PRO A 445 21.34 7.49 -21.18
N SER A 446 21.39 6.81 -20.02
CA SER A 446 21.29 5.36 -19.89
C SER A 446 19.88 4.85 -20.25
N HIS A 447 18.83 5.60 -19.92
CA HIS A 447 17.45 5.26 -20.28
C HIS A 447 17.20 5.41 -21.78
N TRP A 448 17.72 6.48 -22.37
CA TRP A 448 17.70 6.67 -23.83
C TRP A 448 18.50 5.59 -24.57
N PHE A 449 19.63 5.18 -24.00
CA PHE A 449 20.41 4.06 -24.52
C PHE A 449 19.63 2.74 -24.48
N ASP A 450 19.00 2.41 -23.35
CA ASP A 450 18.19 1.19 -23.21
C ASP A 450 17.02 1.16 -24.21
N TYR A 451 16.35 2.31 -24.43
CA TYR A 451 15.28 2.43 -25.43
C TYR A 451 15.81 2.36 -26.88
N GLY A 452 16.97 2.95 -27.16
CA GLY A 452 17.65 2.82 -28.44
C GLY A 452 18.05 1.37 -28.75
N ALA A 453 18.56 0.64 -27.75
CA ALA A 453 18.89 -0.78 -27.86
C ALA A 453 17.64 -1.65 -28.14
N PHE A 454 16.49 -1.30 -27.56
CA PHE A 454 15.22 -1.94 -27.92
C PHE A 454 14.81 -1.69 -29.37
N HIS A 455 14.97 -0.47 -29.90
CA HIS A 455 14.69 -0.19 -31.31
C HIS A 455 15.69 -0.87 -32.26
N MET A 456 16.93 -1.09 -31.82
CA MET A 456 17.90 -1.93 -32.54
C MET A 456 17.40 -3.37 -32.68
N LEU A 457 16.84 -3.96 -31.62
CA LEU A 457 16.21 -5.29 -31.67
C LEU A 457 15.05 -5.34 -32.66
N MET A 458 14.21 -4.30 -32.67
CA MET A 458 13.06 -4.18 -33.58
C MET A 458 13.45 -3.86 -35.03
N ALA A 459 14.75 -3.69 -35.31
CA ALA A 459 15.30 -3.23 -36.58
C ALA A 459 14.78 -1.84 -37.03
N ASP A 460 14.29 -1.02 -36.10
CA ASP A 460 13.93 0.38 -36.34
C ASP A 460 15.17 1.27 -36.13
N TYR A 461 16.10 1.17 -37.08
CA TYR A 461 17.40 1.84 -36.99
C TYR A 461 17.31 3.37 -36.93
N LEU A 462 16.24 3.96 -37.50
CA LEU A 462 16.04 5.39 -37.50
C LEU A 462 15.71 5.90 -36.09
N LYS A 463 14.74 5.28 -35.42
CA LYS A 463 14.43 5.63 -34.02
C LYS A 463 15.58 5.31 -33.08
N ALA A 464 16.28 4.20 -33.30
CA ALA A 464 17.46 3.86 -32.51
C ALA A 464 18.53 4.96 -32.62
N GLU A 465 18.80 5.46 -33.84
CA GLU A 465 19.74 6.56 -34.05
C GLU A 465 19.31 7.84 -33.33
N GLU A 466 18.03 8.21 -33.41
CA GLU A 466 17.49 9.36 -32.67
C GLU A 466 17.72 9.22 -31.16
N CYS A 467 17.43 8.04 -30.59
CA CYS A 467 17.60 7.78 -29.14
C CYS A 467 19.07 7.83 -28.70
N PHE A 468 20.00 7.31 -29.49
CA PHE A 468 21.42 7.40 -29.14
C PHE A 468 21.96 8.82 -29.32
N GLN A 469 21.50 9.56 -30.33
CA GLN A 469 21.86 10.96 -30.50
C GLN A 469 21.30 11.84 -29.39
N THR A 470 20.07 11.62 -28.92
CA THR A 470 19.51 12.33 -27.77
C THR A 470 20.32 12.02 -26.50
N ALA A 471 20.70 10.76 -26.27
CA ALA A 471 21.58 10.40 -25.16
C ALA A 471 22.93 11.14 -25.20
N VAL A 472 23.57 11.22 -26.37
CA VAL A 472 24.84 11.96 -26.57
C VAL A 472 24.63 13.47 -26.45
N ALA A 473 23.49 14.00 -26.85
CA ALA A 473 23.16 15.42 -26.73
C ALA A 473 23.00 15.84 -25.26
N ILE A 474 22.44 14.95 -24.42
CA ILE A 474 22.32 15.15 -22.98
C ILE A 474 23.68 15.01 -22.30
N HIS A 475 24.39 13.90 -22.57
CA HIS A 475 25.72 13.64 -22.03
C HIS A 475 26.71 13.29 -23.13
N GLN A 476 27.56 14.26 -23.47
CA GLN A 476 28.50 14.13 -24.59
C GLN A 476 29.62 13.11 -24.35
N GLU A 477 29.76 12.64 -23.12
CA GLU A 477 30.78 11.67 -22.70
C GLU A 477 30.22 10.25 -22.50
N HIS A 478 28.93 10.02 -22.81
CA HIS A 478 28.32 8.71 -22.69
C HIS A 478 28.84 7.75 -23.79
N VAL A 479 29.91 7.01 -23.46
CA VAL A 479 30.64 6.09 -24.35
C VAL A 479 29.73 5.04 -25.03
N PRO A 480 28.78 4.38 -24.34
CA PRO A 480 27.92 3.38 -24.99
C PRO A 480 27.10 3.95 -26.16
N SER A 481 26.50 5.13 -25.99
CA SER A 481 25.73 5.77 -27.05
C SER A 481 26.62 6.24 -28.20
N LEU A 482 27.84 6.73 -27.91
CA LEU A 482 28.81 7.08 -28.97
C LEU A 482 29.21 5.86 -29.80
N LEU A 483 29.45 4.71 -29.16
CA LEU A 483 29.74 3.46 -29.86
C LEU A 483 28.57 3.03 -30.75
N MET A 484 27.34 3.13 -30.25
CA MET A 484 26.14 2.79 -31.04
C MET A 484 25.88 3.76 -32.20
N CYS A 485 26.08 5.06 -32.01
CA CYS A 485 26.06 6.04 -33.10
C CYS A 485 27.12 5.70 -34.17
N GLY A 486 28.33 5.31 -33.76
CA GLY A 486 29.39 4.89 -34.67
C GLY A 486 29.03 3.64 -35.48
N ILE A 487 28.46 2.63 -34.82
CA ILE A 487 27.99 1.39 -35.44
C ILE A 487 26.83 1.67 -36.42
N LEU A 488 25.82 2.43 -36.01
CA LEU A 488 24.68 2.79 -36.86
C LEU A 488 25.11 3.63 -38.07
N ALA A 489 26.07 4.53 -37.90
CA ALA A 489 26.67 5.29 -39.00
C ALA A 489 27.42 4.37 -39.98
N GLU A 490 28.15 3.36 -39.50
CA GLU A 490 28.78 2.33 -40.36
C GLU A 490 27.72 1.53 -41.14
N MET A 491 26.68 1.05 -40.45
CA MET A 491 25.57 0.33 -41.08
C MET A 491 24.86 1.18 -42.14
N SER A 492 24.78 2.49 -41.91
CA SER A 492 24.23 3.50 -42.83
C SER A 492 25.22 3.96 -43.91
N ARG A 493 26.45 3.40 -43.96
CA ARG A 493 27.54 3.77 -44.87
C ARG A 493 28.03 5.22 -44.74
N ARG A 494 27.80 5.87 -43.60
CA ARG A 494 28.35 7.19 -43.25
C ARG A 494 29.68 7.02 -42.53
N TYR A 495 30.71 6.61 -43.29
CA TYR A 495 32.01 6.24 -42.73
C TYR A 495 32.73 7.39 -42.00
N ARG A 496 32.57 8.64 -42.45
CA ARG A 496 33.20 9.81 -41.80
C ARG A 496 32.61 10.06 -40.41
N ASP A 497 31.29 10.00 -40.31
CA ASP A 497 30.57 10.20 -39.05
C ASP A 497 30.91 9.06 -38.07
N ALA A 498 30.92 7.82 -38.57
CA ALA A 498 31.30 6.65 -37.79
C ALA A 498 32.72 6.74 -37.23
N GLU A 499 33.71 7.15 -38.03
CA GLU A 499 35.08 7.35 -37.58
C GLU A 499 35.14 8.42 -36.48
N THR A 500 34.39 9.52 -36.63
CA THR A 500 34.34 10.62 -35.66
C THR A 500 33.76 10.17 -34.31
N PHE A 501 32.67 9.41 -34.32
CA PHE A 501 32.05 8.90 -33.08
C PHE A 501 32.94 7.87 -32.37
N LEU A 502 33.55 6.95 -33.12
CA LEU A 502 34.42 5.92 -32.55
C LEU A 502 35.75 6.50 -32.05
N GLU A 503 36.34 7.46 -32.78
CA GLU A 503 37.52 8.19 -32.31
C GLU A 503 37.21 8.93 -31.01
N ARG A 504 36.06 9.63 -30.95
CA ARG A 504 35.61 10.31 -29.73
C ARG A 504 35.44 9.32 -28.57
N ALA A 505 34.79 8.17 -28.78
CA ALA A 505 34.64 7.14 -27.74
C ALA A 505 36.00 6.67 -27.18
N THR A 506 36.98 6.40 -28.05
CA THR A 506 38.34 6.00 -27.62
C THR A 506 39.16 7.13 -26.99
N SER A 507 38.83 8.39 -27.28
CA SER A 507 39.50 9.55 -26.69
C SER A 507 39.01 9.85 -25.26
N ILE A 508 37.72 9.61 -25.01
CA ILE A 508 37.08 9.83 -23.72
C ILE A 508 37.46 8.72 -22.75
N GLU A 509 37.43 7.46 -23.21
CA GLU A 509 37.85 6.32 -22.41
C GLU A 509 38.99 5.55 -23.11
N PRO A 510 40.26 6.01 -22.96
CA PRO A 510 41.41 5.34 -23.58
C PRO A 510 41.65 3.92 -23.08
N SER A 511 41.16 3.59 -21.88
CA SER A 511 41.23 2.26 -21.25
C SER A 511 40.19 1.27 -21.77
N SER A 512 39.20 1.71 -22.55
CA SER A 512 38.09 0.87 -22.99
C SER A 512 38.50 -0.15 -24.04
N VAL A 513 38.61 -1.42 -23.65
CA VAL A 513 38.92 -2.54 -24.56
C VAL A 513 37.83 -2.68 -25.62
N VAL A 514 36.56 -2.48 -25.25
CA VAL A 514 35.40 -2.60 -26.14
C VAL A 514 35.44 -1.52 -27.23
N ALA A 515 35.70 -0.26 -26.87
CA ALA A 515 35.75 0.84 -27.84
C ALA A 515 36.86 0.63 -28.90
N TRP A 516 38.06 0.23 -28.47
CA TRP A 516 39.15 -0.08 -29.40
C TRP A 516 38.86 -1.30 -30.29
N THR A 517 38.15 -2.30 -29.77
CA THR A 517 37.77 -3.49 -30.55
C THR A 517 36.73 -3.14 -31.62
N VAL A 518 35.68 -2.39 -31.25
CA VAL A 518 34.67 -1.90 -32.21
C VAL A 518 35.32 -1.02 -33.28
N PHE A 519 36.29 -0.18 -32.90
CA PHE A 519 37.02 0.66 -33.85
C PHE A 519 37.90 -0.15 -34.81
N GLY A 520 38.54 -1.23 -34.32
CA GLY A 520 39.26 -2.18 -35.16
C GLY A 520 38.35 -2.89 -36.17
N LEU A 521 37.18 -3.38 -35.71
CA LEU A 521 36.18 -4.03 -36.57
C LEU A 521 35.62 -3.07 -37.64
N PHE A 522 35.45 -1.80 -37.30
CA PHE A 522 35.08 -0.75 -38.24
C PHE A 522 36.13 -0.58 -39.36
N TYR A 523 37.42 -0.54 -39.03
CA TYR A 523 38.48 -0.44 -40.04
C TYR A 523 38.63 -1.73 -40.87
N LEU A 524 38.39 -2.90 -40.28
CA LEU A 524 38.30 -4.14 -41.05
C LEU A 524 37.16 -4.09 -42.08
N ALA A 525 36.00 -3.57 -41.69
CA ALA A 525 34.86 -3.40 -42.60
C ALA A 525 35.15 -2.43 -43.76
N GLN A 526 36.08 -1.49 -43.57
CA GLN A 526 36.56 -0.58 -44.62
C GLN A 526 37.77 -1.09 -45.41
N GLU A 527 38.19 -2.35 -45.20
CA GLU A 527 39.38 -2.94 -45.84
C GLU A 527 40.67 -2.13 -45.56
N ASN A 528 40.77 -1.52 -44.37
CA ASN A 528 41.96 -0.80 -43.92
C ASN A 528 42.73 -1.61 -42.86
N PRO A 529 43.58 -2.57 -43.28
CA PRO A 529 44.20 -3.53 -42.37
C PRO A 529 45.17 -2.87 -41.38
N ILE A 530 45.86 -1.80 -41.79
CA ILE A 530 46.88 -1.13 -40.96
C ILE A 530 46.25 -0.50 -39.72
N ARG A 531 45.15 0.25 -39.91
CA ARG A 531 44.45 0.90 -38.80
C ARG A 531 43.70 -0.10 -37.94
N ALA A 532 43.14 -1.15 -38.54
CA ALA A 532 42.51 -2.24 -37.83
C ALA A 532 43.50 -2.94 -36.89
N GLU A 533 44.67 -3.34 -37.38
CA GLU A 533 45.72 -4.00 -36.60
C GLU A 533 46.19 -3.09 -35.45
N MET A 534 46.34 -1.78 -35.69
CA MET A 534 46.68 -0.82 -34.64
C MET A 534 45.64 -0.79 -33.52
N ALA A 535 44.36 -0.77 -33.86
CA ALA A 535 43.27 -0.73 -32.87
C ALA A 535 43.20 -2.03 -32.06
N PHE A 536 43.32 -3.20 -32.70
CA PHE A 536 43.37 -4.49 -32.00
C PHE A 536 44.62 -4.64 -31.13
N LEU A 537 45.76 -4.12 -31.58
CA LEU A 537 47.00 -4.12 -30.79
C LEU A 537 46.86 -3.25 -29.53
N LYS A 538 46.09 -2.16 -29.59
CA LYS A 538 45.78 -1.35 -28.40
C LYS A 538 44.85 -2.08 -27.46
N ALA A 539 43.75 -2.65 -27.97
CA ALA A 539 42.79 -3.42 -27.17
C ALA A 539 43.48 -4.57 -26.40
N THR A 540 44.36 -5.32 -27.08
CA THR A 540 45.12 -6.42 -26.45
C THR A 540 46.10 -5.94 -25.38
N LYS A 541 46.80 -4.83 -25.61
CA LYS A 541 47.71 -4.25 -24.60
C LYS A 541 46.97 -3.81 -23.35
N LEU A 542 45.79 -3.21 -23.50
CA LEU A 542 44.93 -2.79 -22.38
C LEU A 542 44.42 -4.01 -21.60
N GLN A 543 43.95 -5.03 -22.30
CA GLN A 543 43.53 -6.28 -21.67
C GLN A 543 44.68 -6.93 -20.88
N ALA A 544 45.86 -7.06 -21.49
CA ALA A 544 47.02 -7.64 -20.81
C ALA A 544 47.47 -6.84 -19.56
N ALA A 545 47.17 -5.53 -19.51
CA ALA A 545 47.40 -4.70 -18.34
C ALA A 545 46.36 -4.95 -17.24
N LEU A 546 45.07 -5.10 -17.59
CA LEU A 546 43.98 -5.44 -16.67
C LEU A 546 44.21 -6.79 -15.98
N THR A 547 44.74 -7.77 -16.73
CA THR A 547 45.03 -9.13 -16.21
C THR A 547 46.23 -9.21 -15.26
N ARG A 548 46.99 -8.12 -15.04
CA ARG A 548 48.21 -8.08 -14.21
C ARG A 548 48.00 -7.46 -12.83
N LEU A 549 46.79 -7.01 -12.49
CA LEU A 549 46.46 -6.53 -11.15
C LEU A 549 46.34 -7.74 -10.18
N PRO A 550 47.03 -7.75 -9.02
CA PRO A 550 46.99 -8.89 -8.11
C PRO A 550 45.63 -8.99 -7.40
N GLU A 551 45.12 -10.21 -7.29
CA GLU A 551 43.94 -10.58 -6.51
C GLU A 551 44.13 -10.15 -5.04
N VAL A 552 43.15 -9.42 -4.48
CA VAL A 552 43.08 -9.16 -3.05
C VAL A 552 42.53 -10.43 -2.41
N ASP A 553 43.40 -11.21 -1.79
CA ASP A 553 43.05 -12.41 -1.02
C ASP A 553 42.09 -12.06 0.13
N SER A 554 40.81 -12.36 -0.05
CA SER A 554 39.86 -12.51 1.06
C SER A 554 39.92 -13.96 1.55
N THR A 555 40.74 -14.23 2.56
CA THR A 555 40.45 -15.08 3.74
C THR A 555 41.74 -15.41 4.50
N GLN A 556 41.95 -14.75 5.65
CA GLN A 556 42.47 -15.41 6.85
C GLN A 556 42.26 -14.51 8.07
N THR A 557 41.15 -14.75 8.77
CA THR A 557 40.95 -14.35 10.16
C THR A 557 41.89 -15.19 11.02
N GLN A 558 43.00 -14.62 11.48
CA GLN A 558 43.64 -15.03 12.73
C GLN A 558 44.07 -13.82 13.55
N VAL A 559 43.72 -13.92 14.81
CA VAL A 559 43.92 -13.00 15.93
C VAL A 559 45.40 -12.89 16.26
N GLU A 560 45.93 -11.68 16.44
CA GLU A 560 46.75 -11.27 17.61
C GLU A 560 47.11 -9.77 17.52
N GLY A 561 47.15 -9.12 18.69
CA GLY A 561 47.06 -7.67 18.82
C GLY A 561 48.36 -6.91 19.07
N GLY A 562 48.20 -5.62 19.39
CA GLY A 562 49.24 -4.80 20.02
C GLY A 562 49.61 -3.51 19.29
N GLN A 563 49.05 -2.40 19.78
CA GLN A 563 49.67 -1.08 19.99
C GLN A 563 50.33 -0.32 18.83
N GLY A 564 49.80 0.88 18.58
CA GLY A 564 50.63 2.09 18.67
C GLY A 564 50.83 2.93 17.41
N GLN A 565 50.27 4.14 17.48
CA GLN A 565 50.76 5.42 16.93
C GLN A 565 50.40 5.86 15.50
N GLU A 566 49.66 6.96 15.49
CA GLU A 566 49.44 7.94 14.43
C GLU A 566 50.76 8.48 13.84
N VAL A 567 50.75 8.85 12.56
CA VAL A 567 51.15 10.17 12.01
C VAL A 567 51.10 10.11 10.48
N GLY A 568 50.44 11.10 9.85
CA GLY A 568 50.89 11.67 8.58
C GLY A 568 49.87 11.67 7.44
N ASP A 569 49.21 12.81 7.25
CA ASP A 569 48.24 13.13 6.20
C ASP A 569 48.71 12.83 4.77
N SER A 570 47.83 12.25 3.95
CA SER A 570 47.82 12.45 2.50
C SER A 570 46.37 12.50 2.01
N GLU A 571 46.10 13.50 1.18
CA GLU A 571 44.79 13.99 0.74
C GLU A 571 43.88 12.89 0.17
N SER A 572 42.70 12.72 0.76
CA SER A 572 41.63 11.88 0.21
C SER A 572 40.97 12.59 -0.96
N LEU A 573 41.38 12.24 -2.18
CA LEU A 573 40.57 12.38 -3.39
C LEU A 573 39.31 11.53 -3.22
N SER A 574 38.18 12.20 -3.08
CA SER A 574 36.84 11.61 -3.15
C SER A 574 36.58 11.14 -4.59
N ASN A 575 36.97 9.91 -4.92
CA ASN A 575 36.53 9.26 -6.15
C ASN A 575 35.20 8.55 -5.91
N THR A 576 34.13 9.13 -6.45
CA THR A 576 32.93 8.40 -6.82
C THR A 576 33.30 7.30 -7.82
N PRO A 577 32.70 6.09 -7.75
CA PRO A 577 33.00 5.04 -8.73
C PRO A 577 32.56 5.47 -10.13
N ASP A 578 33.44 5.31 -11.12
CA ASP A 578 33.23 5.70 -12.52
C ASP A 578 32.06 4.93 -13.17
N GLU A 579 31.25 5.62 -13.99
CA GLU A 579 30.10 5.07 -14.74
C GLU A 579 30.47 3.91 -15.69
N THR A 580 31.73 3.82 -16.12
CA THR A 580 32.25 2.68 -16.89
C THR A 580 32.53 1.47 -16.02
N GLY A 581 32.84 1.71 -14.74
CA GLY A 581 32.83 0.71 -13.68
C GLY A 581 31.45 0.09 -13.52
N GLU A 582 30.36 0.87 -13.61
CA GLU A 582 29.01 0.32 -13.58
C GLU A 582 28.64 -0.45 -14.85
N ILE A 583 29.08 -0.05 -16.05
CA ILE A 583 28.82 -0.82 -17.29
C ILE A 583 29.65 -2.11 -17.34
N LEU A 584 30.92 -2.05 -16.94
CA LEU A 584 31.77 -3.24 -16.80
C LEU A 584 31.28 -4.14 -15.65
N LEU A 585 30.85 -3.59 -14.51
CA LEU A 585 30.23 -4.37 -13.43
C LEU A 585 28.88 -4.93 -13.86
N PHE A 586 28.06 -4.20 -14.62
CA PHE A 586 26.76 -4.67 -15.12
C PHE A 586 26.93 -5.83 -16.10
N ILE A 587 27.91 -5.75 -17.01
CA ILE A 587 28.21 -6.79 -18.01
C ILE A 587 28.99 -7.97 -17.41
N CYS A 588 29.90 -7.73 -16.46
CA CYS A 588 30.62 -8.78 -15.73
C CYS A 588 29.75 -9.43 -14.63
N ALA A 589 28.74 -8.74 -14.08
CA ALA A 589 27.78 -9.29 -13.13
C ALA A 589 26.63 -10.06 -13.81
N GLU A 590 26.17 -9.64 -14.99
CA GLU A 590 25.36 -10.51 -15.86
C GLU A 590 26.24 -11.73 -16.29
N LEU A 591 27.42 -11.48 -16.86
CA LEU A 591 28.39 -12.47 -17.37
C LEU A 591 28.95 -13.61 -16.47
N ARG A 592 29.28 -13.25 -15.22
CA ARG A 592 30.36 -13.82 -14.38
C ARG A 592 31.51 -14.47 -15.16
N LEU A 593 32.21 -13.65 -15.95
CA LEU A 593 33.44 -14.05 -16.63
C LEU A 593 34.58 -14.32 -15.62
N PRO A 594 35.30 -15.44 -15.71
CA PRO A 594 36.57 -15.59 -15.02
C PRO A 594 37.64 -14.71 -15.69
N LEU A 595 38.26 -13.79 -14.93
CA LEU A 595 39.55 -13.19 -15.29
C LEU A 595 40.68 -14.06 -14.70
N PRO A 596 41.86 -14.24 -15.34
CA PRO A 596 42.21 -13.95 -16.74
C PRO A 596 42.93 -15.11 -17.50
N LEU A 597 42.75 -15.16 -18.83
CA LEU A 597 43.65 -15.87 -19.77
C LEU A 597 44.24 -14.88 -20.80
N PRO A 598 45.48 -15.08 -21.30
CA PRO A 598 46.39 -13.96 -21.60
C PRO A 598 46.34 -13.38 -23.03
N ASN A 599 45.56 -13.93 -23.96
CA ASN A 599 45.70 -13.61 -25.39
C ASN A 599 44.42 -13.04 -26.03
N LEU A 600 44.61 -12.41 -27.21
CA LEU A 600 43.70 -11.73 -28.14
C LEU A 600 42.21 -12.18 -28.16
N CYS A 601 41.92 -13.43 -27.80
CA CYS A 601 40.59 -14.06 -27.72
C CYS A 601 39.59 -13.30 -26.82
N VAL A 602 40.01 -12.81 -25.64
CA VAL A 602 39.07 -12.21 -24.66
C VAL A 602 38.45 -10.89 -25.15
N CYS A 603 39.18 -10.08 -25.92
CA CYS A 603 38.70 -8.79 -26.43
C CYS A 603 37.51 -8.96 -27.39
N VAL A 604 37.57 -10.02 -28.21
CA VAL A 604 36.54 -10.36 -29.18
C VAL A 604 35.31 -10.91 -28.45
N CYS A 605 35.50 -11.74 -27.43
CA CYS A 605 34.42 -12.28 -26.59
C CYS A 605 33.60 -11.17 -25.90
N VAL A 606 34.25 -10.18 -25.30
CA VAL A 606 33.57 -9.04 -24.66
C VAL A 606 32.83 -8.19 -25.70
N CYS A 607 33.45 -7.97 -26.86
CA CYS A 607 32.80 -7.24 -27.96
C CYS A 607 31.59 -8.00 -28.54
N VAL A 608 31.66 -9.32 -28.65
CA VAL A 608 30.54 -10.18 -29.09
C VAL A 608 29.41 -10.11 -28.07
N CYS A 609 29.70 -10.20 -26.77
CA CYS A 609 28.69 -10.00 -25.73
C CYS A 609 28.01 -8.65 -25.82
N VAL A 610 28.77 -7.55 -25.91
CA VAL A 610 28.19 -6.21 -26.05
C VAL A 610 27.37 -6.07 -27.32
N CYS A 611 27.84 -6.61 -28.45
CA CYS A 611 27.11 -6.57 -29.71
C CYS A 611 25.85 -7.44 -29.70
N VAL A 612 25.86 -8.57 -28.99
CA VAL A 612 24.70 -9.45 -28.83
C VAL A 612 23.67 -8.83 -27.88
N CYS A 613 24.12 -8.23 -26.77
CA CYS A 613 23.24 -7.53 -25.83
C CYS A 613 22.58 -6.27 -26.42
N VAL A 614 23.20 -5.65 -27.43
CA VAL A 614 22.66 -4.47 -28.15
C VAL A 614 22.15 -4.83 -29.56
N TYR A 615 21.99 -6.13 -29.84
CA TYR A 615 21.38 -6.66 -31.08
C TYR A 615 22.06 -6.24 -32.39
N VAL A 616 23.36 -5.95 -32.34
CA VAL A 616 24.22 -5.62 -33.50
C VAL A 616 24.79 -6.91 -34.12
N LEU A 617 23.92 -7.67 -34.77
CA LEU A 617 24.24 -9.01 -35.29
C LEU A 617 25.41 -9.02 -36.29
N LYS A 618 25.52 -8.01 -37.17
CA LYS A 618 26.59 -7.94 -38.17
C LYS A 618 27.98 -7.71 -37.55
N MET A 619 28.06 -6.88 -36.53
CA MET A 619 29.32 -6.63 -35.82
C MET A 619 29.71 -7.82 -34.97
N ALA A 620 28.74 -8.48 -34.33
CA ALA A 620 28.98 -9.73 -33.61
C ALA A 620 29.50 -10.85 -34.53
N GLN A 621 28.96 -11.01 -35.74
CA GLN A 621 29.47 -11.98 -36.72
C GLN A 621 30.90 -11.67 -37.18
N ARG A 622 31.22 -10.39 -37.43
CA ARG A 622 32.59 -9.97 -37.79
C ARG A 622 33.57 -10.22 -36.66
N ALA A 623 33.15 -9.96 -35.42
CA ALA A 623 33.93 -10.25 -34.23
C ALA A 623 34.19 -11.76 -34.11
N LEU A 624 33.15 -12.61 -34.17
CA LEU A 624 33.30 -14.08 -34.15
C LEU A 624 34.21 -14.60 -35.27
N ALA A 625 34.12 -14.04 -36.48
CA ALA A 625 35.02 -14.41 -37.58
C ALA A 625 36.48 -14.06 -37.28
N GLN A 626 36.73 -12.96 -36.57
CA GLN A 626 38.07 -12.58 -36.15
C GLN A 626 38.63 -13.49 -35.06
N GLU A 627 37.78 -14.05 -34.19
CA GLU A 627 38.18 -15.04 -33.18
C GLU A 627 38.80 -16.28 -33.85
N LEU A 628 38.18 -16.80 -34.92
CA LEU A 628 38.66 -17.96 -35.67
C LEU A 628 39.97 -17.72 -36.43
N LEU A 629 40.28 -16.46 -36.77
CA LEU A 629 41.50 -16.09 -37.47
C LEU A 629 42.69 -15.92 -36.53
N CYS A 630 42.47 -15.98 -35.21
CA CYS A 630 43.54 -15.85 -34.23
C CYS A 630 44.43 -17.11 -34.20
N PRO A 631 45.77 -16.99 -34.14
CA PRO A 631 46.69 -18.14 -34.15
C PRO A 631 46.48 -19.14 -33.00
N ASP A 632 45.98 -18.66 -31.85
CA ASP A 632 45.65 -19.46 -30.67
C ASP A 632 44.13 -19.75 -30.54
N GLY A 633 43.31 -19.23 -31.47
CA GLY A 633 41.84 -19.20 -31.40
C GLY A 633 41.19 -20.28 -32.25
N GLY A 634 41.17 -21.52 -31.75
CA GLY A 634 40.21 -22.51 -32.23
C GLY A 634 38.78 -22.17 -31.79
N PRO A 635 37.75 -22.87 -32.30
CA PRO A 635 36.39 -22.69 -31.82
C PRO A 635 36.30 -23.12 -30.34
N SER A 636 36.34 -22.14 -29.45
CA SER A 636 36.25 -22.34 -28.01
C SER A 636 34.81 -22.67 -27.60
N SER A 637 34.59 -23.26 -26.42
CA SER A 637 33.24 -23.45 -25.86
C SER A 637 32.46 -22.13 -25.80
N TRP A 638 33.15 -21.01 -25.55
CA TRP A 638 32.58 -19.66 -25.56
C TRP A 638 32.22 -19.16 -26.96
N TYR A 639 33.06 -19.43 -27.97
CA TYR A 639 32.76 -19.13 -29.37
C TYR A 639 31.44 -19.80 -29.76
N TYR A 640 31.28 -21.08 -29.43
CA TYR A 640 30.06 -21.84 -29.71
C TYR A 640 28.85 -21.32 -28.94
N LEU A 641 29.01 -20.92 -27.67
CA LEU A 641 27.94 -20.30 -26.89
C LEU A 641 27.49 -18.96 -27.51
N SER A 642 28.45 -18.11 -27.88
CA SER A 642 28.20 -16.81 -28.50
C SER A 642 27.57 -16.96 -29.89
N LEU A 643 28.03 -17.94 -30.67
CA LEU A 643 27.44 -18.30 -31.96
C LEU A 643 26.01 -18.83 -31.80
N ALA A 644 25.75 -19.69 -30.81
CA ALA A 644 24.42 -20.19 -30.50
C ALA A 644 23.46 -19.05 -30.14
N HIS A 645 23.93 -18.09 -29.33
CA HIS A 645 23.13 -16.92 -28.97
C HIS A 645 22.83 -16.02 -30.18
N LEU A 646 23.80 -15.84 -31.08
CA LEU A 646 23.60 -15.10 -32.33
C LEU A 646 22.62 -15.81 -33.29
N GLN A 647 22.74 -17.13 -33.43
CA GLN A 647 21.82 -17.94 -34.23
C GLN A 647 20.41 -17.94 -33.63
N PHE A 648 20.30 -17.96 -32.30
CA PHE A 648 19.05 -17.81 -31.56
C PHE A 648 18.36 -16.47 -31.89
N LEU A 649 19.09 -15.35 -31.83
CA LEU A 649 18.57 -14.03 -32.19
C LEU A 649 18.19 -13.93 -33.68
N GLN A 650 18.79 -14.74 -34.55
CA GLN A 650 18.44 -14.85 -35.96
C GLN A 650 17.25 -15.79 -36.24
N GLY A 651 16.69 -16.43 -35.21
CA GLY A 651 15.62 -17.42 -35.34
C GLY A 651 16.09 -18.78 -35.91
N GLN A 652 17.40 -19.02 -36.01
CA GLN A 652 17.98 -20.27 -36.51
C GLN A 652 18.14 -21.31 -35.39
N TYR A 653 17.02 -21.78 -34.86
CA TYR A 653 17.01 -22.61 -33.65
C TYR A 653 17.74 -23.95 -33.78
N SER A 654 17.63 -24.62 -34.94
CA SER A 654 18.31 -25.90 -35.17
C SER A 654 19.83 -25.79 -35.24
N SER A 655 20.35 -24.70 -35.84
CA SER A 655 21.78 -24.43 -35.86
C SER A 655 22.29 -24.02 -34.47
N ALA A 656 21.49 -23.22 -33.74
CA ALA A 656 21.79 -22.85 -32.37
C ALA A 656 21.92 -24.08 -31.46
N GLU A 657 21.06 -25.08 -31.64
CA GLU A 657 21.11 -26.34 -30.88
C GLU A 657 22.45 -27.06 -31.06
N ILE A 658 22.91 -27.21 -32.30
CA ILE A 658 24.19 -27.87 -32.61
C ILE A 658 25.34 -27.09 -31.98
N SER A 659 25.39 -25.77 -32.19
CA SER A 659 26.42 -24.91 -31.60
C SER A 659 26.43 -25.03 -30.07
N LEU A 660 25.26 -25.09 -29.45
CA LEU A 660 25.15 -25.16 -28.00
C LEU A 660 25.51 -26.55 -27.44
N GLN A 661 25.25 -27.62 -28.20
CA GLN A 661 25.75 -28.96 -27.87
C GLN A 661 27.27 -29.02 -27.90
N GLU A 662 27.91 -28.44 -28.93
CA GLU A 662 29.38 -28.31 -29.03
C GLU A 662 29.96 -27.44 -27.91
N ALA A 663 29.24 -26.40 -27.45
CA ALA A 663 29.65 -25.62 -26.29
C ALA A 663 29.66 -26.45 -24.99
N LEU A 664 28.77 -27.43 -24.87
CA LEU A 664 28.54 -28.22 -23.65
C LEU A 664 29.37 -29.51 -23.56
N THR A 665 30.10 -29.92 -24.61
CA THR A 665 30.89 -31.16 -24.61
C THR A 665 32.05 -31.17 -23.62
N ASP A 666 32.59 -30.00 -23.26
CA ASP A 666 33.81 -29.85 -22.44
C ASP A 666 33.57 -29.72 -20.91
N HIS A 667 32.54 -30.38 -20.35
CA HIS A 667 32.12 -30.20 -18.95
C HIS A 667 31.96 -28.72 -18.57
N PHE A 668 31.33 -27.95 -19.46
CA PHE A 668 31.15 -26.52 -19.27
C PHE A 668 30.22 -26.25 -18.08
N GLN A 669 30.79 -25.73 -16.99
CA GLN A 669 30.08 -25.37 -15.74
C GLN A 669 29.47 -23.97 -15.82
N ASN A 670 28.83 -23.62 -16.93
CA ASN A 670 28.18 -22.33 -17.08
C ASN A 670 26.65 -22.50 -17.01
N PRO A 671 25.98 -21.99 -15.95
CA PRO A 671 24.52 -22.01 -15.84
C PRO A 671 23.80 -21.33 -17.02
N ASP A 672 24.40 -20.28 -17.60
CA ASP A 672 23.79 -19.49 -18.68
C ASP A 672 23.68 -20.28 -19.99
N ALA A 673 24.63 -21.17 -20.25
CA ALA A 673 24.56 -22.07 -21.40
C ALA A 673 23.38 -23.04 -21.28
N TRP A 674 23.15 -23.59 -20.07
CA TRP A 674 22.00 -24.43 -19.79
C TRP A 674 20.68 -23.67 -19.82
N ALA A 675 20.67 -22.41 -19.37
CA ALA A 675 19.51 -21.53 -19.43
C ALA A 675 19.12 -21.24 -20.89
N LEU A 676 20.09 -20.90 -21.74
CA LEU A 676 19.89 -20.68 -23.17
C LEU A 676 19.43 -21.98 -23.88
N CYS A 677 19.99 -23.14 -23.50
CA CYS A 677 19.53 -24.45 -23.97
C CYS A 677 18.06 -24.70 -23.64
N GLY A 678 17.68 -24.47 -22.38
CA GLY A 678 16.30 -24.63 -21.93
C GLY A 678 15.35 -23.71 -22.68
N HIS A 679 15.76 -22.46 -22.92
CA HIS A 679 14.96 -21.50 -23.66
C HIS A 679 14.83 -21.84 -25.14
N LEU A 680 15.88 -22.35 -25.76
CA LEU A 680 15.84 -22.86 -27.12
C LEU A 680 14.83 -24.00 -27.27
N TYR A 681 14.89 -25.01 -26.39
CA TYR A 681 13.93 -26.12 -26.41
C TYR A 681 12.50 -25.66 -26.09
N TYR A 682 12.32 -24.66 -25.24
CA TYR A 682 11.03 -24.04 -24.97
C TYR A 682 10.43 -23.43 -26.25
N LEU A 683 11.20 -22.65 -27.01
CA LEU A 683 10.75 -22.09 -28.30
C LEU A 683 10.48 -23.18 -29.35
N MET A 684 11.26 -24.26 -29.34
CA MET A 684 11.03 -25.43 -30.18
C MET A 684 9.81 -26.28 -29.73
N LYS A 685 9.17 -25.91 -28.61
CA LYS A 685 8.04 -26.60 -27.96
C LYS A 685 8.38 -28.01 -27.44
N ASP A 686 9.65 -28.33 -27.24
CA ASP A 686 10.07 -29.53 -26.52
C ASP A 686 10.16 -29.25 -25.02
N ASN A 687 9.00 -29.22 -24.38
CA ASN A 687 8.87 -28.95 -22.94
C ASN A 687 9.66 -29.96 -22.08
N LYS A 688 9.89 -31.19 -22.56
CA LYS A 688 10.57 -32.24 -21.76
C LYS A 688 12.06 -31.97 -21.64
N GLN A 689 12.70 -31.56 -22.73
CA GLN A 689 14.11 -31.20 -22.69
C GLN A 689 14.31 -29.83 -22.03
N ALA A 690 13.39 -28.89 -22.27
CA ALA A 690 13.41 -27.57 -21.63
C ALA A 690 13.45 -27.69 -20.09
N VAL A 691 12.58 -28.51 -19.49
CA VAL A 691 12.57 -28.73 -18.03
C VAL A 691 13.91 -29.26 -17.53
N LYS A 692 14.49 -30.28 -18.19
CA LYS A 692 15.78 -30.85 -17.77
C LYS A 692 16.91 -29.82 -17.81
N CYS A 693 16.94 -28.98 -18.85
CA CYS A 693 17.94 -27.94 -18.98
C CYS A 693 17.77 -26.87 -17.89
N TYR A 694 16.54 -26.42 -17.64
CA TYR A 694 16.25 -25.44 -16.59
C TYR A 694 16.51 -25.97 -15.18
N GLU A 695 16.10 -27.20 -14.86
CA GLU A 695 16.42 -27.84 -13.57
C GLU A 695 17.94 -27.92 -13.38
N ARG A 696 18.66 -28.32 -14.43
CA ARG A 696 20.13 -28.38 -14.39
C ARG A 696 20.78 -27.03 -14.21
N THR A 697 20.22 -25.95 -14.76
CA THR A 697 20.67 -24.57 -14.48
C THR A 697 20.56 -24.26 -12.98
N LEU A 698 19.46 -24.68 -12.34
CA LEU A 698 19.20 -24.43 -10.91
C LEU A 698 19.98 -25.35 -9.95
N ASP A 699 20.58 -26.43 -10.45
CA ASP A 699 21.43 -27.35 -9.68
C ASP A 699 22.87 -26.81 -9.50
N PHE A 700 23.27 -25.79 -10.25
CA PHE A 700 24.60 -25.18 -10.10
C PHE A 700 24.73 -24.37 -8.80
N VAL A 701 25.93 -24.40 -8.21
CA VAL A 701 26.25 -23.65 -6.97
C VAL A 701 26.25 -22.13 -7.22
N THR A 702 26.60 -21.71 -8.43
CA THR A 702 26.52 -20.32 -8.87
C THR A 702 25.24 -20.12 -9.66
N ASP A 703 24.42 -19.15 -9.26
CA ASP A 703 23.24 -18.77 -10.01
C ASP A 703 23.60 -18.24 -11.41
N SER A 704 22.69 -18.42 -12.37
CA SER A 704 22.76 -17.82 -13.70
C SER A 704 22.67 -16.30 -13.67
N SER A 705 23.18 -15.64 -14.71
CA SER A 705 23.14 -14.19 -14.96
C SER A 705 21.78 -13.56 -14.66
N ASP A 706 20.74 -14.17 -15.21
CA ASP A 706 19.34 -13.74 -15.06
C ASP A 706 18.50 -14.98 -14.79
N PRO A 707 18.23 -15.30 -13.51
CA PRO A 707 17.46 -16.48 -13.16
C PRO A 707 15.96 -16.30 -13.42
N HIS A 708 15.50 -15.06 -13.67
CA HIS A 708 14.08 -14.75 -13.83
C HIS A 708 13.41 -15.51 -14.99
N PRO A 709 13.94 -15.50 -16.23
CA PRO A 709 13.33 -16.21 -17.34
C PRO A 709 13.34 -17.73 -17.11
N VAL A 710 14.35 -18.25 -16.41
CA VAL A 710 14.45 -19.67 -16.06
C VAL A 710 13.29 -20.06 -15.14
N TYR A 711 13.10 -19.36 -14.02
CA TYR A 711 11.99 -19.66 -13.11
C TYR A 711 10.63 -19.45 -13.77
N LEU A 712 10.44 -18.34 -14.49
CA LEU A 712 9.18 -18.02 -15.15
C LEU A 712 8.79 -19.11 -16.17
N ARG A 713 9.73 -19.53 -17.03
CA ARG A 713 9.48 -20.54 -18.06
C ARG A 713 9.30 -21.92 -17.46
N LEU A 714 10.16 -22.33 -16.53
CA LEU A 714 10.04 -23.62 -15.85
C LEU A 714 8.70 -23.75 -15.12
N ALA A 715 8.31 -22.74 -14.36
CA ALA A 715 7.03 -22.72 -13.64
C ALA A 715 5.84 -22.73 -14.61
N SER A 716 5.93 -22.01 -15.74
CA SER A 716 4.89 -22.04 -16.78
C SER A 716 4.72 -23.43 -17.40
N ILE A 717 5.81 -24.17 -17.62
CA ILE A 717 5.75 -25.55 -18.12
C ILE A 717 5.11 -26.47 -17.07
N TYR A 718 5.45 -26.32 -15.79
CA TYR A 718 4.80 -27.09 -14.72
C TYR A 718 3.30 -26.81 -14.62
N LEU A 719 2.89 -25.55 -14.78
CA LEU A 719 1.49 -25.16 -14.79
C LEU A 719 0.74 -25.80 -15.98
N GLN A 720 1.34 -25.81 -17.17
CA GLN A 720 0.80 -26.48 -18.36
C GLN A 720 0.68 -28.00 -18.18
N ASN A 721 1.67 -28.61 -17.51
CA ASN A 721 1.69 -30.05 -17.20
C ASN A 721 0.75 -30.44 -16.04
N ARG A 722 0.05 -29.46 -15.43
CA ARG A 722 -0.82 -29.63 -14.25
C ARG A 722 -0.08 -30.05 -12.98
N GLU A 723 1.22 -29.82 -12.91
CA GLU A 723 2.06 -30.02 -11.72
C GLU A 723 2.01 -28.77 -10.83
N TYR A 724 0.82 -28.43 -10.31
CA TYR A 724 0.57 -27.14 -9.66
C TYR A 724 1.44 -26.87 -8.41
N GLU A 725 1.79 -27.88 -7.64
CA GLU A 725 2.68 -27.73 -6.47
C GLU A 725 4.12 -27.32 -6.85
N LYS A 726 4.66 -27.94 -7.91
CA LYS A 726 5.97 -27.56 -8.44
C LYS A 726 5.92 -26.18 -9.08
N ALA A 727 4.82 -25.87 -9.77
CA ALA A 727 4.60 -24.54 -10.34
C ALA A 727 4.57 -23.47 -9.23
N LYS A 728 3.78 -23.67 -8.17
CA LYS A 728 3.69 -22.78 -7.00
C LYS A 728 5.06 -22.51 -6.37
N SER A 729 5.79 -23.56 -6.03
CA SER A 729 7.12 -23.44 -5.40
C SER A 729 8.15 -22.73 -6.30
N THR A 730 8.11 -22.97 -7.61
CA THR A 730 8.99 -22.31 -8.58
C THR A 730 8.61 -20.84 -8.80
N TYR A 731 7.31 -20.53 -8.91
CA TYR A 731 6.83 -19.15 -8.99
C TYR A 731 7.12 -18.35 -7.72
N LEU A 732 7.03 -18.95 -6.53
CA LEU A 732 7.44 -18.30 -5.28
C LEU A 732 8.93 -17.92 -5.29
N ARG A 733 9.80 -18.78 -5.84
CA ARG A 733 11.22 -18.43 -6.04
C ARG A 733 11.38 -17.27 -7.03
N ALA A 734 10.61 -17.28 -8.12
CA ALA A 734 10.58 -16.19 -9.10
C ALA A 734 10.17 -14.86 -8.43
N CYS A 735 9.07 -14.84 -7.69
CA CYS A 735 8.59 -13.63 -6.99
C CYS A 735 9.58 -13.11 -5.94
N ARG A 736 10.37 -13.98 -5.30
CA ARG A 736 11.42 -13.58 -4.36
C ARG A 736 12.64 -12.97 -5.05
N SER A 737 12.99 -13.48 -6.23
CA SER A 737 14.14 -13.00 -6.99
C SER A 737 13.81 -11.71 -7.76
N SER A 738 12.68 -11.71 -8.46
CA SER A 738 12.32 -10.71 -9.45
C SER A 738 10.79 -10.73 -9.65
N PRO A 739 10.04 -10.00 -8.81
CA PRO A 739 8.59 -9.98 -8.86
C PRO A 739 8.09 -9.25 -10.11
N SER A 740 7.24 -9.91 -10.89
CA SER A 740 6.53 -9.33 -12.03
C SER A 740 5.05 -9.68 -12.02
N CYS A 741 4.24 -8.95 -12.80
CA CYS A 741 2.83 -9.27 -12.96
C CYS A 741 2.63 -10.73 -13.40
N ARG A 742 3.46 -11.22 -14.34
CA ARG A 742 3.39 -12.61 -14.81
C ARG A 742 3.79 -13.64 -13.76
N THR A 743 4.80 -13.37 -12.93
CA THR A 743 5.18 -14.32 -11.86
C THR A 743 4.09 -14.43 -10.79
N TRP A 744 3.53 -13.29 -10.37
CA TRP A 744 2.43 -13.25 -9.40
C TRP A 744 1.13 -13.84 -9.95
N LEU A 745 0.81 -13.56 -11.22
CA LEU A 745 -0.29 -14.22 -11.92
C LEU A 745 -0.10 -15.74 -11.96
N GLY A 746 1.08 -16.22 -12.36
CA GLY A 746 1.39 -17.66 -12.38
C GLY A 746 1.28 -18.33 -11.01
N LEU A 747 1.71 -17.64 -9.95
CA LEU A 747 1.52 -18.08 -8.57
C LEU A 747 0.03 -18.16 -8.20
N GLY A 748 -0.72 -17.10 -8.46
CA GLY A 748 -2.16 -17.03 -8.17
C GLY A 748 -2.95 -18.10 -8.91
N ILE A 749 -2.63 -18.36 -10.18
CA ILE A 749 -3.22 -19.48 -10.93
C ILE A 749 -2.87 -20.81 -10.28
N SER A 750 -1.63 -21.02 -9.87
CA SER A 750 -1.20 -22.26 -9.22
C SER A 750 -1.98 -22.51 -7.92
N CYS A 751 -2.09 -21.50 -7.05
CA CYS A 751 -2.86 -21.58 -5.80
C CYS A 751 -4.37 -21.79 -6.06
N TYR A 752 -4.95 -21.10 -7.04
CA TYR A 752 -6.36 -21.29 -7.43
C TYR A 752 -6.63 -22.73 -7.88
N ARG A 753 -5.74 -23.31 -8.69
CA ARG A 753 -5.87 -24.71 -9.15
C ARG A 753 -5.66 -25.74 -8.04
N LEU A 754 -4.93 -25.39 -6.98
CA LEU A 754 -4.79 -26.19 -5.76
C LEU A 754 -5.99 -26.03 -4.79
N GLY A 755 -6.84 -25.03 -5.00
CA GLY A 755 -7.99 -24.73 -4.15
C GLY A 755 -7.67 -23.81 -2.97
N GLU A 756 -6.47 -23.23 -2.94
CA GLU A 756 -6.00 -22.31 -1.89
C GLU A 756 -6.46 -20.88 -2.21
N MET A 757 -7.74 -20.60 -1.95
CA MET A 757 -8.38 -19.34 -2.41
C MET A 757 -7.75 -18.08 -1.83
N THR A 758 -7.33 -18.10 -0.57
CA THR A 758 -6.75 -16.93 0.10
C THR A 758 -5.40 -16.56 -0.49
N GLU A 759 -4.52 -17.56 -0.67
CA GLU A 759 -3.20 -17.34 -1.26
C GLU A 759 -3.30 -16.99 -2.75
N ALA A 760 -4.31 -17.53 -3.45
CA ALA A 760 -4.61 -17.15 -4.82
C ALA A 760 -5.03 -15.68 -4.92
N GLU A 761 -5.91 -15.22 -4.02
CA GLU A 761 -6.33 -13.83 -3.94
C GLU A 761 -5.14 -12.91 -3.67
N ASP A 762 -4.32 -13.20 -2.65
CA ASP A 762 -3.15 -12.40 -2.31
C ASP A 762 -2.15 -12.31 -3.47
N ALA A 763 -1.87 -13.42 -4.16
CA ALA A 763 -0.96 -13.39 -5.30
C ALA A 763 -1.54 -12.61 -6.50
N LEU A 764 -2.86 -12.70 -6.74
CA LEU A 764 -3.51 -12.00 -7.85
C LEU A 764 -3.68 -10.50 -7.58
N THR A 765 -3.86 -10.09 -6.32
CA THR A 765 -3.88 -8.67 -5.95
C THR A 765 -2.50 -8.04 -6.16
N GLU A 766 -1.41 -8.71 -5.77
CA GLU A 766 -0.04 -8.28 -6.09
C GLU A 766 0.19 -8.19 -7.62
N ALA A 767 -0.33 -9.14 -8.39
CA ALA A 767 -0.27 -9.07 -9.86
C ALA A 767 -1.01 -7.84 -10.42
N ASN A 768 -2.18 -7.51 -9.84
CA ASN A 768 -3.03 -6.39 -10.25
C ASN A 768 -2.40 -5.03 -9.88
N ILE A 769 -1.70 -4.97 -8.75
CA ILE A 769 -0.90 -3.82 -8.32
C ILE A 769 0.14 -3.48 -9.39
N LEU A 770 0.88 -4.48 -9.88
CA LEU A 770 1.95 -4.28 -10.86
C LEU A 770 1.42 -3.96 -12.26
N ASN A 771 0.31 -4.57 -12.68
CA ASN A 771 -0.34 -4.25 -13.96
C ASN A 771 -1.85 -4.43 -13.86
N ASN A 772 -2.55 -3.30 -13.69
CA ASN A 772 -4.01 -3.26 -13.59
C ASN A 772 -4.74 -3.40 -14.94
N GLN A 773 -4.01 -3.46 -16.06
CA GLN A 773 -4.57 -3.64 -17.39
C GLN A 773 -4.52 -5.10 -17.85
N ASN A 774 -3.94 -6.00 -17.05
CA ASN A 774 -3.84 -7.41 -17.42
C ASN A 774 -5.22 -8.10 -17.31
N PRO A 775 -5.83 -8.53 -18.44
CA PRO A 775 -7.17 -9.12 -18.42
C PRO A 775 -7.22 -10.49 -17.71
N GLU A 776 -6.11 -11.25 -17.73
CA GLU A 776 -6.04 -12.57 -17.09
C GLU A 776 -6.09 -12.45 -15.56
N VAL A 777 -5.42 -11.43 -15.00
CA VAL A 777 -5.45 -11.16 -13.55
C VAL A 777 -6.89 -10.90 -13.10
N TRP A 778 -7.61 -10.01 -13.79
CA TRP A 778 -9.03 -9.74 -13.50
C TRP A 778 -9.92 -10.97 -13.64
N ALA A 779 -9.63 -11.83 -14.63
CA ALA A 779 -10.38 -13.06 -14.87
C ALA A 779 -10.22 -14.05 -13.71
N TYR A 780 -8.99 -14.26 -13.24
CA TYR A 780 -8.73 -15.13 -12.09
C TYR A 780 -9.22 -14.54 -10.77
N LEU A 781 -9.16 -13.21 -10.58
CA LEU A 781 -9.81 -12.55 -9.43
C LEU A 781 -11.33 -12.77 -9.44
N ALA A 782 -11.97 -12.68 -10.62
CA ALA A 782 -13.39 -13.00 -10.77
C ALA A 782 -13.67 -14.46 -10.38
N LEU A 783 -12.86 -15.42 -10.85
CA LEU A 783 -12.99 -16.83 -10.48
C LEU A 783 -12.85 -17.08 -8.98
N VAL A 784 -11.85 -16.47 -8.33
CA VAL A 784 -11.65 -16.57 -6.88
C VAL A 784 -12.87 -16.01 -6.13
N CYS A 785 -13.36 -14.82 -6.51
CA CYS A 785 -14.55 -14.21 -5.90
C CYS A 785 -15.82 -15.06 -6.10
N LEU A 786 -15.99 -15.69 -7.26
CA LEU A 786 -17.10 -16.61 -7.53
C LEU A 786 -17.05 -17.84 -6.62
N GLN A 787 -15.85 -18.40 -6.38
CA GLN A 787 -15.67 -19.58 -5.54
C GLN A 787 -15.78 -19.27 -4.04
N THR A 788 -15.41 -18.06 -3.60
CA THR A 788 -15.59 -17.59 -2.21
C THR A 788 -16.98 -17.02 -1.93
N GLY A 789 -17.81 -16.84 -2.96
CA GLY A 789 -19.20 -16.39 -2.85
C GLY A 789 -19.39 -14.86 -2.81
N ARG A 790 -18.35 -14.08 -3.09
CA ARG A 790 -18.36 -12.60 -3.13
C ARG A 790 -18.90 -12.09 -4.47
N LYS A 791 -20.22 -11.96 -4.56
CA LYS A 791 -20.94 -11.69 -5.83
C LYS A 791 -20.56 -10.36 -6.50
N LEU A 792 -20.57 -9.27 -5.73
CA LEU A 792 -20.40 -7.92 -6.26
C LEU A 792 -18.99 -7.71 -6.82
N GLU A 793 -17.98 -8.22 -6.11
CA GLU A 793 -16.58 -8.16 -6.53
C GLU A 793 -16.32 -9.02 -7.77
N ALA A 794 -16.97 -10.18 -7.87
CA ALA A 794 -16.89 -11.04 -9.04
C ALA A 794 -17.47 -10.34 -10.30
N GLU A 795 -18.60 -9.66 -10.19
CA GLU A 795 -19.20 -8.90 -11.30
C GLU A 795 -18.33 -7.73 -11.73
N GLN A 796 -17.76 -6.99 -10.78
CA GLN A 796 -16.84 -5.90 -11.06
C GLN A 796 -15.57 -6.40 -11.76
N SER A 797 -14.94 -7.45 -11.22
CA SER A 797 -13.73 -8.05 -11.79
C SER A 797 -13.98 -8.56 -13.20
N TYR A 798 -15.11 -9.25 -13.43
CA TYR A 798 -15.49 -9.73 -14.76
C TYR A 798 -15.75 -8.58 -15.76
N LYS A 799 -16.33 -7.47 -15.31
CA LYS A 799 -16.48 -6.27 -16.15
C LYS A 799 -15.12 -5.73 -16.59
N TYR A 800 -14.13 -5.68 -15.69
CA TYR A 800 -12.78 -5.28 -16.03
C TYR A 800 -12.07 -6.29 -16.94
N THR A 801 -12.31 -7.60 -16.78
CA THR A 801 -11.84 -8.63 -17.71
C THR A 801 -12.30 -8.35 -19.15
N LEU A 802 -13.58 -7.99 -19.33
CA LEU A 802 -14.14 -7.65 -20.63
C LEU A 802 -13.61 -6.31 -21.16
N GLN A 803 -13.47 -5.31 -20.29
CA GLN A 803 -12.93 -3.99 -20.65
C GLN A 803 -11.47 -4.08 -21.11
N CYS A 804 -10.66 -4.89 -20.44
CA CYS A 804 -9.26 -5.15 -20.78
C CYS A 804 -9.08 -6.15 -21.93
N LYS A 805 -10.18 -6.64 -22.52
CA LYS A 805 -10.23 -7.51 -23.71
C LYS A 805 -9.45 -8.82 -23.54
N LEU A 806 -9.86 -9.66 -22.60
CA LEU A 806 -9.33 -11.03 -22.48
C LEU A 806 -9.46 -11.81 -23.80
N SER A 807 -8.36 -12.41 -24.28
CA SER A 807 -8.33 -13.25 -25.47
C SER A 807 -8.60 -14.74 -25.20
N ASP A 808 -8.45 -15.20 -23.96
CA ASP A 808 -8.64 -16.61 -23.59
C ASP A 808 -10.13 -16.97 -23.46
N GLU A 809 -10.69 -17.55 -24.52
CA GLU A 809 -12.06 -18.06 -24.57
C GLU A 809 -12.31 -19.21 -23.58
N ALA A 810 -11.32 -20.04 -23.28
CA ALA A 810 -11.49 -21.16 -22.35
C ALA A 810 -11.69 -20.64 -20.92
N LEU A 811 -10.92 -19.62 -20.53
CA LEU A 811 -11.05 -18.96 -19.24
C LEU A 811 -12.39 -18.22 -19.11
N LEU A 812 -12.85 -17.55 -20.17
CA LEU A 812 -14.19 -16.94 -20.21
C LEU A 812 -15.30 -17.99 -20.05
N GLN A 813 -15.16 -19.16 -20.67
CA GLN A 813 -16.11 -20.26 -20.50
C GLN A 813 -16.11 -20.81 -19.07
N GLU A 814 -14.95 -20.94 -18.43
CA GLU A 814 -14.84 -21.36 -17.03
C GLU A 814 -15.57 -20.39 -16.09
N ILE A 815 -15.39 -19.08 -16.29
CA ILE A 815 -16.10 -18.04 -15.53
C ILE A 815 -17.61 -18.19 -15.70
N ARG A 816 -18.10 -18.33 -16.94
CA ARG A 816 -19.53 -18.48 -17.23
C ARG A 816 -20.13 -19.73 -16.59
N GLN A 817 -19.43 -20.86 -16.64
CA GLN A 817 -19.88 -22.10 -16.00
C GLN A 817 -20.00 -21.95 -14.47
N LEU A 818 -19.06 -21.24 -13.84
CA LEU A 818 -19.13 -20.96 -12.41
C LEU A 818 -20.25 -19.95 -12.08
N GLN A 819 -20.44 -18.91 -12.90
CA GLN A 819 -21.56 -17.99 -12.77
C GLN A 819 -22.92 -18.72 -12.82
N GLU A 820 -23.09 -19.63 -13.78
CA GLU A 820 -24.31 -20.46 -13.90
C GLU A 820 -24.51 -21.36 -12.68
N ARG A 821 -23.43 -22.01 -12.21
CA ARG A 821 -23.50 -22.92 -11.05
C ARG A 821 -23.92 -22.21 -9.76
N PHE A 822 -23.44 -20.99 -9.54
CA PHE A 822 -23.70 -20.23 -8.31
C PHE A 822 -24.83 -19.19 -8.44
N GLY A 823 -25.44 -19.08 -9.63
CA GLY A 823 -26.58 -18.20 -9.91
C GLY A 823 -26.22 -16.73 -9.96
N PHE A 824 -25.00 -16.39 -10.38
CA PHE A 824 -24.60 -15.01 -10.61
C PHE A 824 -25.01 -14.61 -12.04
N GLY A 825 -25.80 -13.55 -12.15
CA GLY A 825 -26.30 -13.10 -13.45
C GLY A 825 -25.16 -12.70 -14.37
N ASN A 826 -25.34 -12.90 -15.68
CA ASN A 826 -24.42 -12.36 -16.67
C ASN A 826 -24.56 -10.83 -16.61
N PRO A 827 -23.53 -10.05 -16.23
CA PRO A 827 -23.65 -8.59 -16.10
C PRO A 827 -23.84 -7.89 -17.46
N CYS A 828 -23.97 -8.66 -18.55
CA CYS A 828 -24.30 -8.11 -19.86
C CYS A 828 -25.69 -7.48 -19.99
N PHE A 829 -26.66 -7.60 -19.07
CA PHE A 829 -27.89 -6.79 -19.13
C PHE A 829 -28.59 -6.63 -17.76
N PRO A 830 -29.33 -5.52 -17.52
CA PRO A 830 -29.71 -4.49 -18.49
C PRO A 830 -29.17 -3.07 -18.26
#